data_AF-A0A6P2BL41-F1
#
_entry.id   AF-A0A6P2BL41-F1
#
_cell.length_a   1.000
_cell.length_b   1.000
_cell.length_c   1.000
_cell.angle_alpha   90.00
_cell.angle_beta   90.00
_cell.angle_gamma   90.00
#
_symmetry.space_group_name_H-M   'P 1'
#
loop_
_entity.id
_entity.type
_entity.pdbx_description
1 polymer ?
#
loop_
_entity_poly.entity_id
_entity_poly.type
_entity_poly.pdbx_seq_one_letter_code
_entity_poly.pdbx_strand_id
1 'polypeptide(L)'
;MASASALAQLVGQSVSFVQTVILARLLTPTDVGIFAAGTVLTALLTDVAAGGLQAGLVQRQGDQADADETVFRVTLMVGAAAGLGCLAAAPVIGIIFNSRTAGLVAAATSGLLLLHALTNVPEAVLQREFSVKRRLIVGPAIAVSYATVAIGLAALGWGVWSMVAGTYASYTAWVISLWTLTSWRPGRGHASFAIWRELARYGFPLALAMIGYRVRTAVESLVVGRFLSTAALGFFRYGQRIALIPQIGIIQVGATTLFPAFSRIADDPKRFAAAYLRVLHWGMIGSAAATGLMIAAGEPAVVVLLGERWRGAGVALVAMSGLSIGSAVSVVAQDVIKAHGRTRLINWFTLGDLVLGVSFLLILIWPFGFVGASLYISLTSLADAAIFLGLAQKVVTVPLSKVLTVLATPMPGLLIATAATWWLEHDILRSDSHSLILAVTLLAVDALVFCLIYLAVLTLFARSTVITIVRSVAALIGRFRQRALADTTTSSADHAAPSSPSRQSAESGPLYQGHPLSAPMHTRAITGPALGAASDPRFSEGQTAVGRSTPMSFGAHLARIWRRWFLVVIITLLAGLAAFGSAARHAGTEYTGTATLTTVSQNSSPDQTAALSTGYVAMFLQPSYQSTLHTELRLPADVSLTAQTAAQSPIIFISATGPDSVMAQRAAADAAAEFLRQVNANLQANRQNLIGQMRRAVEADMKAGAIKVPAETDMQDRINAVNADPTSDLQMLQANAGVSVKSSGTKKTLAVALLGGLIFGALLAWVLGAASRRLSSPAELMEKARIEPLVVIPPGGGATAERQRERQLRQLAATVALLNVPKPTVVAVAPVERMPGTDEIAESLARYRADHGARTILVHADGTPAPLDAVEGDFESVALRWSLVSSESGGRMREVFPVSDPQDVHGLLGMEHLGNLVASLRSRADLVVIQSPAVSESAESYMVCSVADRTLLVAGAGSSADSVLAARDQMERVGVSLLGVAFVERPRRRLAATGDSSKRTTATVNSQATDAWPSEAAAAPGASSQRLDETKPGVDPSSRASRI
;
A
#
# COMPACT_ATOMS: atom_id res chain seq x y z
N MET A 1 -2.15 7.24 14.36
CA MET A 1 -1.03 6.62 13.62
C MET A 1 -1.27 5.13 13.32
N ALA A 2 -1.36 4.23 14.31
CA ALA A 2 -1.52 2.79 14.07
C ALA A 2 -2.67 2.41 13.10
N SER A 3 -3.83 3.09 13.21
CA SER A 3 -4.97 2.96 12.30
C SER A 3 -4.63 3.27 10.83
N ALA A 4 -3.83 4.30 10.57
CA ALA A 4 -3.39 4.66 9.22
C ALA A 4 -2.39 3.63 8.66
N SER A 5 -1.50 3.10 9.50
CA SER A 5 -0.56 2.03 9.11
C SER A 5 -1.30 0.71 8.79
N ALA A 6 -2.36 0.38 9.52
CA ALA A 6 -3.21 -0.77 9.25
C ALA A 6 -4.04 -0.58 7.97
N LEU A 7 -4.62 0.60 7.76
CA LEU A 7 -5.35 0.94 6.53
C LEU A 7 -4.44 0.88 5.29
N ALA A 8 -3.22 1.42 5.38
CA ALA A 8 -2.22 1.34 4.31
C ALA A 8 -1.85 -0.12 3.97
N GLN A 9 -1.71 -0.97 4.99
CA GLN A 9 -1.41 -2.39 4.83
C GLN A 9 -2.58 -3.16 4.21
N LEU A 10 -3.83 -2.86 4.59
CA LEU A 10 -5.04 -3.41 3.96
C LEU A 10 -5.14 -2.99 2.48
N VAL A 11 -4.92 -1.71 2.17
CA VAL A 11 -4.92 -1.21 0.78
C VAL A 11 -3.83 -1.90 -0.05
N GLY A 12 -2.61 -2.01 0.47
CA GLY A 12 -1.51 -2.72 -0.20
C GLY A 12 -1.80 -4.20 -0.44
N GLN A 13 -2.43 -4.88 0.52
CA GLN A 13 -2.85 -6.28 0.39
C GLN A 13 -3.96 -6.43 -0.68
N SER A 14 -4.96 -5.55 -0.67
CA SER A 14 -6.05 -5.55 -1.67
C SER A 14 -5.54 -5.29 -3.09
N VAL A 15 -4.64 -4.31 -3.27
CA VAL A 15 -3.97 -4.09 -4.58
C VAL A 15 -3.20 -5.34 -5.01
N SER A 16 -2.42 -5.93 -4.10
CA SER A 16 -1.64 -7.15 -4.36
C SER A 16 -2.51 -8.38 -4.68
N PHE A 17 -3.72 -8.44 -4.14
CA PHE A 17 -4.70 -9.50 -4.42
C PHE A 17 -5.38 -9.29 -5.78
N VAL A 18 -5.94 -8.11 -6.03
CA VAL A 18 -6.57 -7.75 -7.32
C VAL A 18 -5.58 -7.92 -8.48
N GLN A 19 -4.33 -7.48 -8.30
CA GLN A 19 -3.24 -7.73 -9.24
C GLN A 19 -3.04 -9.22 -9.53
N THR A 20 -3.09 -10.09 -8.51
CA THR A 20 -2.93 -11.54 -8.68
C THR A 20 -4.08 -12.12 -9.50
N VAL A 21 -5.32 -11.71 -9.21
CA VAL A 21 -6.52 -12.15 -9.94
C VAL A 21 -6.47 -11.74 -11.41
N ILE A 22 -6.13 -10.48 -11.71
CA ILE A 22 -6.01 -10.00 -13.10
C ILE A 22 -4.89 -10.75 -13.84
N LEU A 23 -3.72 -10.89 -13.20
CA LEU A 23 -2.58 -11.56 -13.82
C LEU A 23 -2.82 -13.06 -14.05
N ALA A 24 -3.56 -13.73 -13.15
CA ALA A 24 -3.99 -15.11 -13.33
C ALA A 24 -4.95 -15.31 -14.53
N ARG A 25 -5.81 -14.32 -14.80
CA ARG A 25 -6.71 -14.35 -15.98
C ARG A 25 -5.93 -14.18 -17.29
N LEU A 26 -4.85 -13.39 -17.28
CA LEU A 26 -4.02 -13.13 -18.46
C LEU A 26 -2.96 -14.20 -18.72
N LEU A 27 -2.34 -14.76 -17.70
CA LEU A 27 -1.23 -15.72 -17.81
C LEU A 27 -1.67 -17.19 -17.60
N THR A 28 -0.78 -18.12 -17.92
CA THR A 28 -0.95 -19.55 -17.61
C THR A 28 -0.31 -19.91 -16.25
N PRO A 29 -0.71 -21.04 -15.62
CA PRO A 29 0.02 -21.61 -14.49
C PRO A 29 1.49 -21.87 -14.80
N THR A 30 1.78 -22.31 -16.03
CA THR A 30 3.14 -22.55 -16.52
C THR A 30 3.98 -21.27 -16.55
N ASP A 31 3.43 -20.13 -16.96
CA ASP A 31 4.16 -18.85 -16.95
C ASP A 31 4.61 -18.46 -15.53
N VAL A 32 3.66 -18.52 -14.58
CA VAL A 32 3.89 -18.21 -13.17
C VAL A 32 4.86 -19.21 -12.54
N GLY A 33 4.78 -20.47 -12.92
CA GLY A 33 5.73 -21.52 -12.54
C GLY A 33 7.16 -21.28 -13.03
N ILE A 34 7.32 -20.90 -14.30
CA ILE A 34 8.64 -20.56 -14.89
C ILE A 34 9.22 -19.31 -14.21
N PHE A 35 8.40 -18.29 -13.95
CA PHE A 35 8.84 -17.11 -13.20
C PHE A 35 9.25 -17.45 -11.77
N ALA A 36 8.46 -18.26 -11.05
CA ALA A 36 8.80 -18.73 -9.71
C ALA A 36 10.13 -19.52 -9.71
N ALA A 37 10.28 -20.49 -10.62
CA ALA A 37 11.50 -21.27 -10.77
C ALA A 37 12.74 -20.40 -11.07
N GLY A 38 12.64 -19.49 -12.03
CA GLY A 38 13.73 -18.58 -12.41
C GLY A 38 14.10 -17.57 -11.32
N THR A 39 13.16 -17.19 -10.44
CA THR A 39 13.41 -16.22 -9.37
C THR A 39 13.85 -16.83 -8.03
N VAL A 40 13.87 -18.16 -7.87
CA VAL A 40 14.30 -18.84 -6.64
C VAL A 40 15.66 -18.34 -6.15
N LEU A 41 16.66 -18.36 -7.03
CA LEU A 41 18.03 -18.00 -6.67
C LEU A 41 18.16 -16.50 -6.39
N THR A 42 17.51 -15.67 -7.21
CA THR A 42 17.45 -14.21 -7.03
C THR A 42 16.85 -13.83 -5.68
N ALA A 43 15.75 -14.49 -5.28
CA ALA A 43 15.10 -14.27 -3.98
C ALA A 43 15.94 -14.74 -2.79
N LEU A 44 16.67 -15.86 -2.92
CA LEU A 44 17.59 -16.34 -1.88
C LEU A 44 18.78 -15.39 -1.69
N LEU A 45 19.44 -15.01 -2.78
CA LEU A 45 20.62 -14.13 -2.75
C LEU A 45 20.28 -12.69 -2.31
N THR A 46 19.06 -12.24 -2.56
CA THR A 46 18.54 -10.93 -2.10
C THR A 46 18.62 -10.80 -0.57
N ASP A 47 18.02 -11.75 0.16
CA ASP A 47 18.00 -11.70 1.63
C ASP A 47 19.41 -11.90 2.23
N VAL A 48 20.26 -12.71 1.58
CA VAL A 48 21.69 -12.86 1.94
C VAL A 48 22.45 -11.53 1.83
N ALA A 49 22.23 -10.76 0.77
CA ALA A 49 22.94 -9.51 0.51
C ALA A 49 22.50 -8.34 1.41
N ALA A 50 21.25 -8.36 1.91
CA ALA A 50 20.66 -7.22 2.63
C ALA A 50 20.41 -7.46 4.14
N GLY A 51 19.90 -8.64 4.52
CA GLY A 51 19.08 -8.80 5.72
C GLY A 51 19.76 -8.46 7.05
N GLY A 52 21.03 -8.82 7.21
CA GLY A 52 21.77 -8.58 8.46
C GLY A 52 22.20 -7.13 8.64
N LEU A 53 22.86 -6.56 7.62
CA LEU A 53 23.47 -5.23 7.73
C LEU A 53 22.42 -4.14 7.88
N GLN A 54 21.28 -4.25 7.17
CA GLN A 54 20.20 -3.28 7.26
C GLN A 54 19.62 -3.16 8.68
N ALA A 55 19.44 -4.30 9.37
CA ALA A 55 18.90 -4.31 10.74
C ALA A 55 19.88 -3.70 11.76
N GLY A 56 21.18 -4.04 11.68
CA GLY A 56 22.21 -3.43 12.51
C GLY A 56 22.36 -1.94 12.25
N LEU A 57 22.22 -1.53 10.99
CA LEU A 57 22.25 -0.14 10.58
C LEU A 57 21.10 0.66 11.23
N VAL A 58 19.87 0.13 11.23
CA VAL A 58 18.71 0.78 11.90
C VAL A 58 18.89 0.90 13.43
N GLN A 59 19.59 -0.04 14.09
CA GLN A 59 19.78 -0.02 15.54
C GLN A 59 20.93 0.88 16.03
N ARG A 60 21.98 1.09 15.21
CA ARG A 60 23.21 1.78 15.64
C ARG A 60 22.94 3.21 16.13
N GLN A 61 23.69 3.62 17.14
CA GLN A 61 23.81 5.00 17.60
C GLN A 61 25.29 5.42 17.50
N GLY A 62 25.55 6.65 17.07
CA GLY A 62 26.90 7.20 16.90
C GLY A 62 27.54 6.90 15.54
N ASP A 63 28.34 7.87 15.08
CA ASP A 63 29.08 7.89 13.81
C ASP A 63 28.27 7.40 12.60
N GLN A 64 27.28 8.21 12.21
CA GLN A 64 26.22 7.74 11.34
C GLN A 64 26.58 7.76 9.85
N ALA A 65 27.38 8.74 9.41
CA ALA A 65 27.76 8.91 8.01
C ALA A 65 28.69 7.78 7.54
N ASP A 66 29.70 7.45 8.34
CA ASP A 66 30.66 6.38 8.04
C ASP A 66 29.98 5.00 8.10
N ALA A 67 29.04 4.79 9.02
CA ALA A 67 28.24 3.57 9.07
C ALA A 67 27.32 3.39 7.84
N ASP A 68 26.61 4.46 7.42
CA ASP A 68 25.73 4.42 6.25
C ASP A 68 26.55 4.22 4.96
N GLU A 69 27.70 4.89 4.80
CA GLU A 69 28.61 4.71 3.67
C GLU A 69 29.25 3.30 3.64
N THR A 70 29.70 2.80 4.79
CA THR A 70 30.28 1.46 4.94
C THR A 70 29.30 0.39 4.48
N VAL A 71 28.05 0.45 4.96
CA VAL A 71 27.03 -0.51 4.52
C VAL A 71 26.73 -0.34 3.05
N PHE A 72 26.59 0.89 2.53
CA PHE A 72 26.29 1.13 1.11
C PHE A 72 27.32 0.46 0.19
N ARG A 73 28.62 0.70 0.40
CA ARG A 73 29.69 0.11 -0.43
C ARG A 73 29.72 -1.41 -0.31
N VAL A 74 29.57 -1.95 0.90
CA VAL A 74 29.55 -3.41 1.11
C VAL A 74 28.32 -4.05 0.44
N THR A 75 27.12 -3.52 0.62
CA THR A 75 25.93 -4.09 -0.02
C THR A 75 25.95 -3.94 -1.53
N LEU A 76 26.55 -2.87 -2.06
CA LEU A 76 26.77 -2.70 -3.51
C LEU A 76 27.75 -3.74 -4.06
N MET A 77 28.88 -3.97 -3.39
CA MET A 77 29.84 -5.00 -3.77
C MET A 77 29.24 -6.41 -3.68
N VAL A 78 28.55 -6.73 -2.58
CA VAL A 78 27.91 -8.04 -2.37
C VAL A 78 26.75 -8.24 -3.36
N GLY A 79 25.94 -7.21 -3.63
CA GLY A 79 24.85 -7.26 -4.62
C GLY A 79 25.36 -7.46 -6.05
N ALA A 80 26.46 -6.81 -6.42
CA ALA A 80 27.12 -7.02 -7.72
C ALA A 80 27.71 -8.43 -7.84
N ALA A 81 28.43 -8.91 -6.81
CA ALA A 81 29.00 -10.26 -6.78
C ALA A 81 27.90 -11.35 -6.80
N ALA A 82 26.82 -11.16 -6.05
CA ALA A 82 25.65 -12.03 -6.06
C ALA A 82 24.93 -11.99 -7.42
N GLY A 83 24.84 -10.82 -8.08
CA GLY A 83 24.33 -10.69 -9.44
C GLY A 83 25.13 -11.53 -10.44
N LEU A 84 26.45 -11.38 -10.44
CA LEU A 84 27.35 -12.18 -11.30
C LEU A 84 27.28 -13.68 -10.99
N GLY A 85 27.23 -14.07 -9.71
CA GLY A 85 27.04 -15.45 -9.30
C GLY A 85 25.68 -16.04 -9.72
N CYS A 86 24.61 -15.25 -9.64
CA CYS A 86 23.28 -15.63 -10.11
C CYS A 86 23.24 -15.82 -11.63
N LEU A 87 23.88 -14.91 -12.37
CA LEU A 87 24.02 -14.99 -13.83
C LEU A 87 24.83 -16.23 -14.27
N ALA A 88 25.94 -16.53 -13.58
CA ALA A 88 26.74 -17.72 -13.83
C ALA A 88 26.00 -19.04 -13.49
N ALA A 89 25.15 -19.02 -12.46
CA ALA A 89 24.32 -20.16 -12.07
C ALA A 89 23.02 -20.31 -12.90
N ALA A 90 22.65 -19.32 -13.71
CA ALA A 90 21.40 -19.34 -14.48
C ALA A 90 21.23 -20.54 -15.43
N PRO A 91 22.27 -21.06 -16.13
CA PRO A 91 22.15 -22.31 -16.88
C PRO A 91 21.83 -23.52 -16.00
N VAL A 92 22.36 -23.55 -14.77
CA VAL A 92 22.11 -24.62 -13.79
C VAL A 92 20.65 -24.57 -13.33
N ILE A 93 20.05 -23.39 -13.14
CA ILE A 93 18.60 -23.25 -12.91
C ILE A 93 17.80 -23.81 -14.09
N GLY A 94 18.22 -23.55 -15.33
CA GLY A 94 17.58 -24.11 -16.52
C GLY A 94 17.61 -25.64 -16.56
N ILE A 95 18.71 -26.26 -16.14
CA ILE A 95 18.86 -27.72 -16.03
C ILE A 95 18.03 -28.27 -14.86
N ILE A 96 18.10 -27.64 -13.67
CA ILE A 96 17.39 -28.07 -12.45
C ILE A 96 15.88 -28.09 -12.66
N PHE A 97 15.31 -27.17 -13.44
CA PHE A 97 13.87 -27.12 -13.73
C PHE A 97 13.47 -27.69 -15.09
N ASN A 98 14.37 -28.39 -15.79
CA ASN A 98 14.16 -28.90 -17.16
C ASN A 98 13.58 -27.84 -18.13
N SER A 99 13.96 -26.57 -17.97
CA SER A 99 13.32 -25.43 -18.63
C SER A 99 14.32 -24.34 -19.01
N ARG A 100 14.60 -24.23 -20.32
CA ARG A 100 15.46 -23.17 -20.88
C ARG A 100 14.93 -21.77 -20.54
N THR A 101 13.61 -21.57 -20.50
CA THR A 101 13.00 -20.29 -20.14
C THR A 101 13.17 -19.95 -18.66
N ALA A 102 13.14 -20.93 -17.74
CA ALA A 102 13.45 -20.69 -16.33
C ALA A 102 14.91 -20.23 -16.14
N GLY A 103 15.85 -20.84 -16.88
CA GLY A 103 17.25 -20.38 -16.91
C GLY A 103 17.42 -18.97 -17.48
N LEU A 104 16.70 -18.62 -18.56
CA LEU A 104 16.69 -17.26 -19.10
C LEU A 104 16.09 -16.23 -18.13
N VAL A 105 15.08 -16.60 -17.34
CA VAL A 105 14.53 -15.74 -16.27
C VAL A 105 15.52 -15.57 -15.12
N ALA A 106 16.25 -16.61 -14.72
CA ALA A 106 17.32 -16.48 -13.73
C ALA A 106 18.41 -15.50 -14.20
N ALA A 107 18.87 -15.66 -15.45
CA ALA A 107 19.83 -14.75 -16.07
C ALA A 107 19.30 -13.30 -16.10
N ALA A 108 18.07 -13.10 -16.57
CA ALA A 108 17.44 -11.78 -16.67
C ALA A 108 17.15 -11.12 -15.31
N THR A 109 16.85 -11.90 -14.27
CA THR A 109 16.55 -11.37 -12.93
C THR A 109 17.78 -11.16 -12.04
N SER A 110 18.95 -11.67 -12.43
CA SER A 110 20.22 -11.45 -11.72
C SER A 110 20.55 -9.97 -11.47
N GLY A 111 20.23 -9.09 -12.42
CA GLY A 111 20.41 -7.63 -12.31
C GLY A 111 19.56 -6.95 -11.22
N LEU A 112 18.49 -7.59 -10.74
CA LEU A 112 17.69 -7.08 -9.61
C LEU A 112 18.48 -7.03 -8.30
N LEU A 113 19.51 -7.89 -8.14
CA LEU A 113 20.36 -7.91 -6.96
C LEU A 113 21.17 -6.61 -6.81
N LEU A 114 21.59 -6.01 -7.94
CA LEU A 114 22.25 -4.71 -7.96
C LEU A 114 21.25 -3.58 -7.65
N LEU A 115 20.02 -3.64 -8.20
CA LEU A 115 18.95 -2.68 -7.87
C LEU A 115 18.54 -2.75 -6.39
N HIS A 116 18.54 -3.93 -5.77
CA HIS A 116 18.27 -4.07 -4.33
C HIS A 116 19.40 -3.50 -3.46
N ALA A 117 20.66 -3.63 -3.87
CA ALA A 117 21.76 -3.04 -3.12
C ALA A 117 21.63 -1.51 -2.97
N LEU A 118 21.01 -0.84 -3.96
CA LEU A 118 20.71 0.59 -3.92
C LEU A 118 19.56 0.97 -2.97
N THR A 119 18.72 0.03 -2.51
CA THR A 119 17.63 0.33 -1.58
C THR A 119 18.07 0.27 -0.12
N ASN A 120 18.96 -0.67 0.24
CA ASN A 120 19.29 -1.04 1.63
C ASN A 120 19.54 0.13 2.59
N VAL A 121 20.41 1.09 2.23
CA VAL A 121 20.79 2.21 3.13
C VAL A 121 19.70 3.29 3.19
N PRO A 122 19.19 3.84 2.08
CA PRO A 122 18.00 4.71 2.11
C PRO A 122 16.79 4.10 2.83
N GLU A 123 16.55 2.80 2.64
CA GLU A 123 15.49 2.05 3.31
C GLU A 123 15.72 1.96 4.83
N ALA A 124 16.98 1.80 5.29
CA ALA A 124 17.32 1.88 6.72
C ALA A 124 17.12 3.28 7.30
N VAL A 125 17.60 4.33 6.62
CA VAL A 125 17.42 5.74 7.02
C VAL A 125 15.93 6.07 7.16
N LEU A 126 15.11 5.73 6.16
CA LEU A 126 13.66 5.99 6.15
C LEU A 126 12.89 5.18 7.23
N GLN A 127 13.47 4.07 7.72
CA GLN A 127 12.98 3.30 8.86
C GLN A 127 13.38 3.93 10.21
N ARG A 128 14.62 4.42 10.36
CA ARG A 128 15.06 5.18 11.57
C ARG A 128 14.20 6.42 11.79
N GLU A 129 13.83 7.13 10.72
CA GLU A 129 12.93 8.29 10.75
C GLU A 129 11.46 7.94 11.13
N PHE A 130 11.17 6.69 11.52
CA PHE A 130 9.84 6.18 11.92
C PHE A 130 8.71 6.54 10.94
N SER A 131 9.04 6.64 9.65
CA SER A 131 8.18 7.33 8.71
C SER A 131 6.97 6.50 8.28
N VAL A 132 5.76 6.99 8.60
CA VAL A 132 4.50 6.46 8.02
C VAL A 132 4.51 6.62 6.49
N LYS A 133 5.31 7.57 5.98
CA LYS A 133 5.64 7.79 4.55
C LYS A 133 6.05 6.49 3.85
N ARG A 134 6.91 5.65 4.46
CA ARG A 134 7.30 4.33 3.91
C ARG A 134 6.09 3.46 3.55
N ARG A 135 5.11 3.36 4.46
CA ARG A 135 3.90 2.53 4.27
C ARG A 135 2.83 3.19 3.37
N LEU A 136 2.75 4.52 3.34
CA LEU A 136 1.75 5.27 2.57
C LEU A 136 2.18 5.62 1.14
N ILE A 137 3.48 5.69 0.86
CA ILE A 137 4.05 6.13 -0.43
C ILE A 137 4.80 4.98 -1.10
N VAL A 138 5.86 4.46 -0.46
CA VAL A 138 6.79 3.50 -1.08
C VAL A 138 6.09 2.15 -1.36
N GLY A 139 5.42 1.57 -0.36
CA GLY A 139 4.69 0.30 -0.52
C GLY A 139 3.67 0.32 -1.67
N PRO A 140 2.73 1.28 -1.71
CA PRO A 140 1.81 1.44 -2.82
C PRO A 140 2.50 1.69 -4.17
N ALA A 141 3.56 2.51 -4.23
CA ALA A 141 4.27 2.78 -5.48
C ALA A 141 4.91 1.51 -6.08
N ILE A 142 5.51 0.64 -5.27
CA ILE A 142 6.07 -0.65 -5.69
C ILE A 142 4.98 -1.56 -6.29
N ALA A 143 3.89 -1.77 -5.56
CA ALA A 143 2.80 -2.64 -5.99
C ALA A 143 2.10 -2.12 -7.26
N VAL A 144 1.86 -0.82 -7.33
CA VAL A 144 1.19 -0.16 -8.46
C VAL A 144 2.08 -0.13 -9.71
N SER A 145 3.40 0.05 -9.56
CA SER A 145 4.35 -0.02 -10.69
C SER A 145 4.53 -1.45 -11.20
N TYR A 146 4.54 -2.46 -10.31
CA TYR A 146 4.47 -3.86 -10.73
C TYR A 146 3.19 -4.11 -11.53
N ALA A 147 2.04 -3.76 -10.95
CA ALA A 147 0.73 -4.08 -11.49
C ALA A 147 0.56 -3.53 -12.92
N THR A 148 0.84 -2.25 -13.15
CA THR A 148 0.66 -1.64 -14.48
C THR A 148 1.57 -2.25 -15.54
N VAL A 149 2.84 -2.51 -15.24
CA VAL A 149 3.77 -3.06 -16.24
C VAL A 149 3.51 -4.55 -16.48
N ALA A 150 3.28 -5.34 -15.42
CA ALA A 150 2.96 -6.76 -15.56
C ALA A 150 1.60 -6.99 -16.25
N ILE A 151 0.54 -6.30 -15.84
CA ILE A 151 -0.79 -6.45 -16.46
C ILE A 151 -0.77 -5.93 -17.90
N GLY A 152 -0.11 -4.79 -18.16
CA GLY A 152 0.01 -4.22 -19.50
C GLY A 152 0.73 -5.15 -20.48
N LEU A 153 1.86 -5.72 -20.09
CA LEU A 153 2.62 -6.65 -20.93
C LEU A 153 1.97 -8.04 -21.03
N ALA A 154 1.31 -8.52 -19.97
CA ALA A 154 0.52 -9.76 -20.02
C ALA A 154 -0.67 -9.63 -20.99
N ALA A 155 -1.35 -8.47 -20.99
CA ALA A 155 -2.41 -8.15 -21.96
C ALA A 155 -1.90 -7.93 -23.39
N LEU A 156 -0.59 -7.77 -23.58
CA LEU A 156 0.11 -7.78 -24.87
C LEU A 156 0.68 -9.16 -25.24
N GLY A 157 0.40 -10.21 -24.47
CA GLY A 157 0.83 -11.58 -24.76
C GLY A 157 2.27 -11.94 -24.37
N TRP A 158 2.97 -11.13 -23.57
CA TRP A 158 4.40 -11.33 -23.25
C TRP A 158 4.69 -12.51 -22.29
N GLY A 159 3.66 -13.25 -21.85
CA GLY A 159 3.79 -14.42 -20.97
C GLY A 159 4.62 -14.12 -19.71
N VAL A 160 5.52 -15.05 -19.36
CA VAL A 160 6.54 -14.93 -18.31
C VAL A 160 7.22 -13.55 -18.24
N TRP A 161 7.58 -12.95 -19.38
CA TRP A 161 8.37 -11.70 -19.43
C TRP A 161 7.62 -10.49 -18.87
N SER A 162 6.29 -10.52 -18.86
CA SER A 162 5.47 -9.51 -18.19
C SER A 162 5.79 -9.39 -16.69
N MET A 163 6.00 -10.52 -16.00
CA MET A 163 6.34 -10.56 -14.58
C MET A 163 7.77 -10.06 -14.33
N VAL A 164 8.72 -10.45 -15.18
CA VAL A 164 10.12 -9.98 -15.11
C VAL A 164 10.19 -8.45 -15.26
N ALA A 165 9.54 -7.90 -16.29
CA ALA A 165 9.46 -6.46 -16.50
C ALA A 165 8.69 -5.73 -15.38
N GLY A 166 7.61 -6.35 -14.86
CA GLY A 166 6.89 -5.87 -13.68
C GLY A 166 7.79 -5.77 -12.44
N THR A 167 8.65 -6.76 -12.20
CA THR A 167 9.63 -6.71 -11.11
C THR A 167 10.67 -5.61 -11.33
N TYR A 168 11.21 -5.45 -12.54
CA TYR A 168 12.12 -4.35 -12.83
C TYR A 168 11.47 -2.98 -12.60
N ALA A 169 10.21 -2.79 -13.02
CA ALA A 169 9.44 -1.58 -12.75
C ALA A 169 9.22 -1.35 -11.25
N SER A 170 8.92 -2.40 -10.47
CA SER A 170 8.68 -2.29 -9.03
C SER A 170 9.95 -1.98 -8.24
N TYR A 171 11.10 -2.57 -8.61
CA TYR A 171 12.40 -2.24 -8.03
C TYR A 171 12.85 -0.83 -8.40
N THR A 172 12.66 -0.41 -9.66
CA THR A 172 12.97 0.95 -10.10
C THR A 172 12.13 1.98 -9.34
N ALA A 173 10.83 1.72 -9.17
CA ALA A 173 9.95 2.54 -8.34
C ALA A 173 10.35 2.56 -6.86
N TRP A 174 10.84 1.45 -6.31
CA TRP A 174 11.37 1.38 -4.94
C TRP A 174 12.60 2.30 -4.78
N VAL A 175 13.60 2.15 -5.64
CA VAL A 175 14.82 2.97 -5.65
C VAL A 175 14.47 4.45 -5.80
N ILE A 176 13.68 4.83 -6.81
CA ILE A 176 13.29 6.24 -7.02
C ILE A 176 12.52 6.79 -5.80
N SER A 177 11.59 6.02 -5.23
CA SER A 177 10.81 6.47 -4.07
C SER A 177 11.68 6.68 -2.84
N LEU A 178 12.68 5.83 -2.60
CA LEU A 178 13.59 5.99 -1.48
C LEU A 178 14.53 7.19 -1.67
N TRP A 179 15.23 7.23 -2.81
CA TRP A 179 16.22 8.28 -3.14
C TRP A 179 15.61 9.67 -3.39
N THR A 180 14.27 9.79 -3.42
CA THR A 180 13.55 11.08 -3.41
C THR A 180 12.97 11.45 -2.05
N LEU A 181 12.69 10.47 -1.18
CA LEU A 181 12.18 10.71 0.18
C LEU A 181 13.30 10.98 1.20
N THR A 182 14.46 10.34 1.07
CA THR A 182 15.59 10.49 2.00
C THR A 182 16.53 11.66 1.66
N SER A 183 17.10 12.26 2.70
CA SER A 183 18.12 13.32 2.59
C SER A 183 19.55 12.77 2.40
N TRP A 184 19.75 11.47 2.66
CA TRP A 184 21.04 10.79 2.54
C TRP A 184 21.54 10.73 1.08
N ARG A 185 22.86 10.78 0.92
CA ARG A 185 23.59 10.60 -0.35
C ARG A 185 24.95 9.93 -0.04
N PRO A 186 25.46 9.06 -0.92
CA PRO A 186 26.77 8.46 -0.76
C PRO A 186 27.90 9.50 -0.84
N GLY A 187 29.08 9.16 -0.33
CA GLY A 187 30.27 10.02 -0.32
C GLY A 187 30.32 11.04 0.82
N ARG A 188 29.45 10.93 1.83
CA ARG A 188 29.42 11.83 3.02
C ARG A 188 30.17 11.31 4.25
N GLY A 189 30.74 10.10 4.16
CA GLY A 189 31.53 9.48 5.22
C GLY A 189 32.58 8.55 4.64
N HIS A 190 33.33 7.87 5.50
CA HIS A 190 34.38 6.94 5.14
C HIS A 190 33.94 5.48 5.36
N ALA A 191 34.44 4.57 4.52
CA ALA A 191 34.13 3.16 4.65
C ALA A 191 35.12 2.49 5.62
N SER A 192 34.61 1.96 6.73
CA SER A 192 35.40 1.40 7.83
C SER A 192 35.14 -0.09 8.02
N PHE A 193 36.18 -0.92 7.84
CA PHE A 193 36.10 -2.36 8.08
C PHE A 193 35.77 -2.71 9.54
N ALA A 194 36.13 -1.83 10.50
CA ALA A 194 35.77 -2.01 11.90
C ALA A 194 34.24 -1.89 12.10
N ILE A 195 33.62 -0.86 11.51
CA ILE A 195 32.16 -0.66 11.56
C ILE A 195 31.43 -1.79 10.82
N TRP A 196 31.95 -2.22 9.66
CA TRP A 196 31.40 -3.40 8.95
C TRP A 196 31.39 -4.64 9.85
N ARG A 197 32.53 -4.96 10.50
CA ARG A 197 32.66 -6.15 11.35
C ARG A 197 31.72 -6.11 12.56
N GLU A 198 31.50 -4.93 13.13
CA GLU A 198 30.55 -4.71 14.22
C GLU A 198 29.10 -4.96 13.76
N LEU A 199 28.68 -4.29 12.66
CA LEU A 199 27.34 -4.42 12.08
C LEU A 199 27.07 -5.85 11.57
N ALA A 200 28.07 -6.50 10.98
CA ALA A 200 27.97 -7.90 10.53
C ALA A 200 27.82 -8.86 11.73
N ARG A 201 28.56 -8.65 12.83
CA ARG A 201 28.43 -9.47 14.05
C ARG A 201 27.04 -9.37 14.67
N TYR A 202 26.43 -8.19 14.66
CA TYR A 202 25.05 -8.00 15.09
C TYR A 202 24.03 -8.59 14.10
N GLY A 203 24.23 -8.34 12.80
CA GLY A 203 23.28 -8.71 11.74
C GLY A 203 23.28 -10.19 11.37
N PHE A 204 24.38 -10.91 11.57
CA PHE A 204 24.53 -12.31 11.12
C PHE A 204 23.48 -13.27 11.69
N PRO A 205 23.12 -13.26 13.00
CA PRO A 205 22.04 -14.11 13.52
C PRO A 205 20.67 -13.81 12.90
N LEU A 206 20.38 -12.54 12.57
CA LEU A 206 19.13 -12.13 11.93
C LEU A 206 19.12 -12.58 10.46
N ALA A 207 20.23 -12.38 9.74
CA ALA A 207 20.41 -12.88 8.38
C ALA A 207 20.26 -14.41 8.32
N LEU A 208 20.89 -15.16 9.24
CA LEU A 208 20.81 -16.61 9.29
C LEU A 208 19.36 -17.12 9.48
N ALA A 209 18.56 -16.44 10.30
CA ALA A 209 17.13 -16.75 10.47
C ALA A 209 16.31 -16.50 9.19
N MET A 210 16.57 -15.40 8.47
CA MET A 210 15.94 -15.11 7.17
C MET A 210 16.36 -16.13 6.10
N ILE A 211 17.66 -16.45 6.04
CA ILE A 211 18.25 -17.42 5.11
C ILE A 211 17.64 -18.80 5.33
N GLY A 212 17.46 -19.26 6.57
CA GLY A 212 16.81 -20.56 6.86
C GLY A 212 15.41 -20.67 6.24
N TYR A 213 14.58 -19.63 6.38
CA TYR A 213 13.27 -19.55 5.74
C TYR A 213 13.37 -19.50 4.20
N ARG A 214 14.33 -18.75 3.63
CA ARG A 214 14.53 -18.73 2.18
C ARG A 214 15.01 -20.06 1.62
N VAL A 215 15.94 -20.74 2.29
CA VAL A 215 16.41 -22.09 1.93
C VAL A 215 15.23 -23.06 1.92
N ARG A 216 14.34 -23.02 2.93
CA ARG A 216 13.08 -23.78 2.90
C ARG A 216 12.28 -23.47 1.63
N THR A 217 11.92 -22.21 1.38
CA THR A 217 11.10 -21.85 0.20
C THR A 217 11.77 -22.12 -1.15
N ALA A 218 13.11 -22.15 -1.19
CA ALA A 218 13.89 -22.54 -2.36
C ALA A 218 13.83 -24.05 -2.59
N VAL A 219 14.00 -24.88 -1.55
CA VAL A 219 13.83 -26.34 -1.61
C VAL A 219 12.39 -26.71 -1.99
N GLU A 220 11.39 -26.06 -1.41
CA GLU A 220 9.98 -26.20 -1.81
C GLU A 220 9.79 -25.93 -3.30
N SER A 221 10.36 -24.83 -3.82
CA SER A 221 10.26 -24.48 -5.23
C SER A 221 10.93 -25.51 -6.13
N LEU A 222 12.14 -25.94 -5.77
CA LEU A 222 12.94 -26.91 -6.51
C LEU A 222 12.24 -28.27 -6.55
N VAL A 223 11.76 -28.77 -5.41
CA VAL A 223 11.10 -30.08 -5.32
C VAL A 223 9.79 -30.08 -6.12
N VAL A 224 8.91 -29.10 -5.91
CA VAL A 224 7.64 -29.02 -6.65
C VAL A 224 7.89 -28.80 -8.15
N GLY A 225 8.80 -27.91 -8.52
CA GLY A 225 9.08 -27.56 -9.92
C GLY A 225 9.77 -28.67 -10.71
N ARG A 226 10.61 -29.51 -10.08
CA ARG A 226 11.38 -30.57 -10.74
C ARG A 226 10.80 -31.98 -10.62
N PHE A 227 10.12 -32.33 -9.53
CA PHE A 227 9.51 -33.65 -9.40
C PHE A 227 8.05 -33.70 -9.89
N LEU A 228 7.38 -32.56 -10.06
CA LEU A 228 6.02 -32.49 -10.60
C LEU A 228 5.99 -31.73 -11.93
N SER A 229 6.08 -30.40 -11.91
CA SER A 229 6.24 -29.54 -13.10
C SER A 229 6.34 -28.06 -12.73
N THR A 230 6.73 -27.23 -13.69
CA THR A 230 6.57 -25.77 -13.59
C THR A 230 5.10 -25.38 -13.42
N ALA A 231 4.15 -26.00 -14.14
CA ALA A 231 2.72 -25.73 -13.96
C ALA A 231 2.24 -26.05 -12.52
N ALA A 232 2.69 -27.17 -11.94
CA ALA A 232 2.45 -27.51 -10.54
C ALA A 232 3.05 -26.48 -9.57
N LEU A 233 4.25 -25.95 -9.84
CA LEU A 233 4.84 -24.86 -9.06
C LEU A 233 4.00 -23.56 -9.17
N GLY A 234 3.42 -23.28 -10.34
CA GLY A 234 2.47 -22.18 -10.53
C GLY A 234 1.21 -22.33 -9.70
N PHE A 235 0.57 -23.51 -9.73
CA PHE A 235 -0.59 -23.83 -8.90
C PHE A 235 -0.27 -23.70 -7.41
N PHE A 236 0.84 -24.32 -6.98
CA PHE A 236 1.31 -24.31 -5.60
C PHE A 236 1.51 -22.87 -5.09
N ARG A 237 2.19 -22.02 -5.86
CA ARG A 237 2.49 -20.63 -5.43
C ARG A 237 1.25 -19.73 -5.39
N TYR A 238 0.25 -19.93 -6.24
CA TYR A 238 -1.00 -19.17 -6.15
C TYR A 238 -1.96 -19.71 -5.08
N GLY A 239 -2.07 -21.04 -4.91
CA GLY A 239 -2.80 -21.65 -3.80
C GLY A 239 -2.23 -21.20 -2.44
N GLN A 240 -0.91 -21.28 -2.26
CA GLN A 240 -0.22 -20.79 -1.07
C GLN A 240 -0.43 -19.29 -0.85
N ARG A 241 -0.37 -18.47 -1.90
CA ARG A 241 -0.59 -17.01 -1.79
C ARG A 241 -2.00 -16.66 -1.29
N ILE A 242 -3.00 -17.48 -1.58
CA ILE A 242 -4.36 -17.33 -1.04
C ILE A 242 -4.44 -17.92 0.38
N ALA A 243 -3.83 -19.07 0.64
CA ALA A 243 -3.79 -19.72 1.95
C ALA A 243 -3.10 -18.87 3.05
N LEU A 244 -2.17 -17.99 2.66
CA LEU A 244 -1.52 -17.04 3.57
C LEU A 244 -2.43 -15.88 4.00
N ILE A 245 -3.56 -15.61 3.34
CA ILE A 245 -4.39 -14.42 3.62
C ILE A 245 -5.00 -14.46 5.04
N PRO A 246 -5.64 -15.56 5.51
CA PRO A 246 -6.10 -15.66 6.90
C PRO A 246 -4.94 -15.63 7.90
N GLN A 247 -3.81 -16.26 7.55
CA GLN A 247 -2.62 -16.34 8.38
C GLN A 247 -2.05 -14.94 8.70
N ILE A 248 -2.01 -14.04 7.71
CA ILE A 248 -1.57 -12.64 7.90
C ILE A 248 -2.46 -11.92 8.93
N GLY A 249 -3.78 -12.14 8.90
CA GLY A 249 -4.71 -11.58 9.90
C GLY A 249 -4.38 -12.04 11.33
N ILE A 250 -4.17 -13.35 11.50
CA ILE A 250 -3.78 -13.98 12.77
C ILE A 250 -2.45 -13.40 13.29
N ILE A 251 -1.42 -13.35 12.44
CA ILE A 251 -0.07 -12.86 12.79
C ILE A 251 -0.09 -11.38 13.19
N GLN A 252 -0.83 -10.53 12.47
CA GLN A 252 -0.88 -9.08 12.78
C GLN A 252 -1.56 -8.79 14.11
N VAL A 253 -2.66 -9.48 14.44
CA VAL A 253 -3.30 -9.39 15.76
C VAL A 253 -2.34 -9.87 16.85
N GLY A 254 -1.64 -10.98 16.60
CA GLY A 254 -0.66 -11.57 17.50
C GLY A 254 0.46 -10.60 17.88
N ALA A 255 1.39 -10.38 16.96
CA ALA A 255 2.66 -9.72 17.22
C ALA A 255 2.53 -8.25 17.68
N THR A 256 1.42 -7.57 17.36
CA THR A 256 1.24 -6.15 17.70
C THR A 256 0.47 -5.90 19.00
N THR A 257 -0.24 -6.90 19.55
CA THR A 257 -1.08 -6.72 20.75
C THR A 257 -0.84 -7.75 21.85
N LEU A 258 -0.51 -9.00 21.52
CA LEU A 258 -0.42 -10.08 22.50
C LEU A 258 0.86 -10.00 23.33
N PHE A 259 2.03 -9.92 22.69
CA PHE A 259 3.31 -9.89 23.41
C PHE A 259 3.39 -8.76 24.47
N PRO A 260 3.05 -7.48 24.17
CA PRO A 260 3.04 -6.43 25.19
C PRO A 260 1.99 -6.64 26.30
N ALA A 261 0.87 -7.28 25.99
CA ALA A 261 -0.17 -7.60 26.98
C ALA A 261 0.27 -8.74 27.91
N PHE A 262 0.88 -9.81 27.37
CA PHE A 262 1.44 -10.91 28.13
C PHE A 262 2.61 -10.47 29.01
N SER A 263 3.54 -9.66 28.50
CA SER A 263 4.66 -9.13 29.29
C SER A 263 4.21 -8.28 30.50
N ARG A 264 3.05 -7.61 30.42
CA ARG A 264 2.48 -6.82 31.52
C ARG A 264 1.74 -7.63 32.58
N ILE A 265 1.55 -8.93 32.38
CA ILE A 265 0.85 -9.84 33.31
C ILE A 265 1.65 -11.12 33.59
N ALA A 266 2.94 -11.15 33.20
CA ALA A 266 3.81 -12.32 33.38
C ALA A 266 3.93 -12.75 34.85
N ASP A 267 3.97 -11.78 35.77
CA ASP A 267 4.13 -12.01 37.21
C ASP A 267 2.84 -12.50 37.92
N ASP A 268 1.68 -12.44 37.25
CA ASP A 268 0.41 -12.98 37.77
C ASP A 268 0.04 -14.27 37.03
N PRO A 269 0.42 -15.45 37.55
CA PRO A 269 0.21 -16.71 36.84
C PRO A 269 -1.26 -17.06 36.65
N LYS A 270 -2.17 -16.58 37.51
CA LYS A 270 -3.62 -16.83 37.38
C LYS A 270 -4.22 -16.00 36.24
N ARG A 271 -3.85 -14.71 36.16
CA ARG A 271 -4.28 -13.80 35.10
C ARG A 271 -3.61 -14.11 33.77
N PHE A 272 -2.33 -14.52 33.77
CA PHE A 272 -1.63 -15.01 32.60
C PHE A 272 -2.30 -16.26 32.03
N ALA A 273 -2.57 -17.27 32.87
CA ALA A 273 -3.28 -18.48 32.48
C ALA A 273 -4.65 -18.19 31.84
N ALA A 274 -5.43 -17.30 32.46
CA ALA A 274 -6.74 -16.89 31.95
C ALA A 274 -6.65 -16.06 30.66
N ALA A 275 -5.61 -15.25 30.49
CA ALA A 275 -5.36 -14.51 29.25
C ALA A 275 -4.91 -15.45 28.12
N TYR A 276 -3.98 -16.37 28.38
CA TYR A 276 -3.48 -17.35 27.41
C TYR A 276 -4.63 -18.19 26.83
N LEU A 277 -5.43 -18.83 27.70
CA LEU A 277 -6.58 -19.63 27.26
C LEU A 277 -7.60 -18.79 26.47
N ARG A 278 -7.87 -17.55 26.89
CA ARG A 278 -8.81 -16.65 26.20
C ARG A 278 -8.29 -16.26 24.80
N VAL A 279 -7.02 -15.91 24.70
CA VAL A 279 -6.37 -15.54 23.42
C VAL A 279 -6.34 -16.73 22.48
N LEU A 280 -5.96 -17.90 22.98
CA LEU A 280 -5.93 -19.15 22.21
C LEU A 280 -7.33 -19.54 21.72
N HIS A 281 -8.36 -19.40 22.55
CA HIS A 281 -9.77 -19.63 22.19
C HIS A 281 -10.23 -18.74 21.04
N TRP A 282 -9.99 -17.42 21.13
CA TRP A 282 -10.34 -16.47 20.06
C TRP A 282 -9.56 -16.70 18.76
N GLY A 283 -8.25 -17.01 18.88
CA GLY A 283 -7.42 -17.40 17.73
C GLY A 283 -7.96 -18.65 17.05
N MET A 284 -8.29 -19.69 17.84
CA MET A 284 -8.80 -20.97 17.34
C MET A 284 -10.14 -20.82 16.61
N ILE A 285 -11.06 -19.99 17.12
CA ILE A 285 -12.35 -19.71 16.47
C ILE A 285 -12.14 -19.06 15.10
N GLY A 286 -11.25 -18.05 15.01
CA GLY A 286 -10.93 -17.40 13.75
C GLY A 286 -10.25 -18.34 12.74
N SER A 287 -9.27 -19.12 13.19
CA SER A 287 -8.56 -20.08 12.31
C SER A 287 -9.41 -21.26 11.89
N ALA A 288 -10.32 -21.74 12.75
CA ALA A 288 -11.25 -22.81 12.41
C ALA A 288 -12.24 -22.33 11.35
N ALA A 289 -12.84 -21.14 11.51
CA ALA A 289 -13.72 -20.56 10.49
C ALA A 289 -12.99 -20.39 9.13
N ALA A 290 -11.75 -19.91 9.14
CA ALA A 290 -10.93 -19.81 7.92
C ALA A 290 -10.65 -21.18 7.29
N THR A 291 -10.27 -22.18 8.10
CA THR A 291 -9.98 -23.56 7.63
C THR A 291 -11.19 -24.18 6.96
N GLY A 292 -12.38 -24.07 7.57
CA GLY A 292 -13.60 -24.67 7.03
C GLY A 292 -14.04 -24.03 5.72
N LEU A 293 -13.98 -22.70 5.61
CA LEU A 293 -14.28 -21.99 4.37
C LEU A 293 -13.26 -22.33 3.25
N MET A 294 -11.99 -22.51 3.60
CA MET A 294 -10.95 -22.97 2.66
C MET A 294 -11.18 -24.41 2.18
N ILE A 295 -11.81 -25.28 2.97
CA ILE A 295 -12.13 -26.66 2.58
C ILE A 295 -13.42 -26.71 1.76
N ALA A 296 -14.49 -26.06 2.23
CA ALA A 296 -15.81 -26.11 1.58
C ALA A 296 -15.83 -25.44 0.20
N ALA A 297 -15.24 -24.24 0.11
CA ALA A 297 -15.34 -23.37 -1.06
C ALA A 297 -13.98 -23.05 -1.71
N GLY A 298 -12.85 -23.60 -1.23
CA GLY A 298 -11.51 -23.21 -1.70
C GLY A 298 -11.26 -23.45 -3.18
N GLU A 299 -11.69 -24.60 -3.71
CA GLU A 299 -11.57 -24.91 -5.14
C GLU A 299 -12.45 -24.03 -6.03
N PRO A 300 -13.79 -23.98 -5.85
CA PRO A 300 -14.65 -23.12 -6.68
C PRO A 300 -14.34 -21.63 -6.49
N ALA A 301 -13.94 -21.16 -5.30
CA ALA A 301 -13.45 -19.79 -5.12
C ALA A 301 -12.24 -19.49 -6.01
N VAL A 302 -11.28 -20.41 -6.12
CA VAL A 302 -10.14 -20.25 -7.03
C VAL A 302 -10.57 -20.27 -8.50
N VAL A 303 -11.47 -21.18 -8.90
CA VAL A 303 -11.98 -21.26 -10.28
C VAL A 303 -12.76 -19.99 -10.66
N VAL A 304 -13.64 -19.50 -9.79
CA VAL A 304 -14.45 -18.30 -10.02
C VAL A 304 -13.61 -17.02 -10.00
N LEU A 305 -12.56 -16.94 -9.18
CA LEU A 305 -11.65 -15.78 -9.17
C LEU A 305 -10.64 -15.83 -10.32
N LEU A 306 -9.81 -16.88 -10.38
CA LEU A 306 -8.65 -16.97 -11.27
C LEU A 306 -8.99 -17.58 -12.64
N GLY A 307 -10.04 -18.39 -12.73
CA GLY A 307 -10.50 -19.10 -13.94
C GLY A 307 -10.22 -20.60 -13.90
N GLU A 308 -10.98 -21.39 -14.66
CA GLU A 308 -10.92 -22.87 -14.70
C GLU A 308 -9.49 -23.44 -14.82
N ARG A 309 -8.63 -22.81 -15.62
CA ARG A 309 -7.21 -23.20 -15.77
C ARG A 309 -6.41 -23.22 -14.46
N TRP A 310 -6.95 -22.68 -13.36
CA TRP A 310 -6.35 -22.60 -12.03
C TRP A 310 -6.94 -23.57 -11.00
N ARG A 311 -7.84 -24.50 -11.37
CA ARG A 311 -8.45 -25.48 -10.45
C ARG A 311 -7.42 -26.19 -9.54
N GLY A 312 -6.24 -26.54 -10.07
CA GLY A 312 -5.13 -27.09 -9.28
C GLY A 312 -4.60 -26.18 -8.15
N ALA A 313 -4.66 -24.85 -8.29
CA ALA A 313 -4.37 -23.93 -7.19
C ALA A 313 -5.46 -23.95 -6.10
N GLY A 314 -6.69 -24.34 -6.47
CA GLY A 314 -7.81 -24.61 -5.56
C GLY A 314 -7.60 -25.87 -4.73
N VAL A 315 -7.23 -26.98 -5.38
CA VAL A 315 -6.81 -28.22 -4.70
C VAL A 315 -5.65 -27.96 -3.73
N ALA A 316 -4.65 -27.17 -4.14
CA ALA A 316 -3.57 -26.73 -3.26
C ALA A 316 -4.06 -25.90 -2.07
N LEU A 317 -4.98 -24.94 -2.29
CA LEU A 317 -5.58 -24.12 -1.24
C LEU A 317 -6.33 -24.96 -0.18
N VAL A 318 -7.11 -25.96 -0.62
CA VAL A 318 -7.81 -26.92 0.25
C VAL A 318 -6.81 -27.74 1.07
N ALA A 319 -5.77 -28.30 0.42
CA ALA A 319 -4.71 -29.08 1.09
C ALA A 319 -3.88 -28.24 2.08
N MET A 320 -3.77 -26.92 1.87
CA MET A 320 -3.07 -25.97 2.75
C MET A 320 -3.95 -25.40 3.88
N SER A 321 -5.21 -25.80 3.99
CA SER A 321 -6.17 -25.24 4.97
C SER A 321 -5.71 -25.33 6.44
N GLY A 322 -5.04 -26.42 6.84
CA GLY A 322 -4.51 -26.63 8.19
C GLY A 322 -3.46 -25.61 8.64
N LEU A 323 -2.84 -24.87 7.70
CA LEU A 323 -1.95 -23.74 7.96
C LEU A 323 -2.57 -22.72 8.93
N SER A 324 -3.86 -22.44 8.79
CA SER A 324 -4.56 -21.44 9.61
C SER A 324 -4.60 -21.83 11.09
N ILE A 325 -4.97 -23.08 11.39
CA ILE A 325 -5.03 -23.63 12.76
C ILE A 325 -3.62 -23.74 13.36
N GLY A 326 -2.69 -24.33 12.62
CA GLY A 326 -1.31 -24.51 13.07
C GLY A 326 -0.64 -23.18 13.43
N SER A 327 -0.89 -22.15 12.63
CA SER A 327 -0.37 -20.80 12.86
C SER A 327 -1.00 -20.12 14.07
N ALA A 328 -2.31 -20.26 14.29
CA ALA A 328 -2.99 -19.65 15.44
C ALA A 328 -2.45 -20.17 16.78
N VAL A 329 -2.23 -21.49 16.89
CA VAL A 329 -1.62 -22.09 18.10
C VAL A 329 -0.15 -21.67 18.23
N SER A 330 0.62 -21.77 17.14
CA SER A 330 2.06 -21.48 17.14
C SER A 330 2.39 -20.03 17.51
N VAL A 331 1.68 -19.04 16.95
CA VAL A 331 1.92 -17.61 17.24
C VAL A 331 1.65 -17.30 18.71
N VAL A 332 0.53 -17.77 19.27
CA VAL A 332 0.16 -17.51 20.68
C VAL A 332 1.16 -18.19 21.63
N ALA A 333 1.55 -19.44 21.35
CA ALA A 333 2.53 -20.16 22.15
C ALA A 333 3.93 -19.52 22.09
N GLN A 334 4.38 -19.07 20.90
CA GLN A 334 5.62 -18.32 20.76
C GLN A 334 5.62 -17.03 21.57
N ASP A 335 4.57 -16.21 21.49
CA ASP A 335 4.51 -14.92 22.17
C ASP A 335 4.48 -15.07 23.71
N VAL A 336 3.89 -16.16 24.20
CA VAL A 336 3.96 -16.56 25.61
C VAL A 336 5.37 -16.95 26.07
N ILE A 337 6.11 -17.70 25.25
CA ILE A 337 7.50 -18.10 25.53
C ILE A 337 8.43 -16.87 25.51
N LYS A 338 8.22 -15.95 24.56
CA LYS A 338 8.91 -14.65 24.47
C LYS A 338 8.62 -13.78 25.70
N ALA A 339 7.36 -13.69 26.14
CA ALA A 339 6.95 -12.86 27.28
C ALA A 339 7.62 -13.28 28.61
N HIS A 340 7.94 -14.56 28.78
CA HIS A 340 8.70 -15.09 29.92
C HIS A 340 10.23 -15.05 29.73
N GLY A 341 10.74 -14.37 28.70
CA GLY A 341 12.18 -14.27 28.40
C GLY A 341 12.85 -15.59 27.98
N ARG A 342 12.10 -16.68 27.79
CA ARG A 342 12.63 -18.03 27.51
C ARG A 342 12.92 -18.27 26.03
N THR A 343 13.35 -17.23 25.31
CA THR A 343 13.61 -17.24 23.86
C THR A 343 14.58 -18.34 23.42
N ARG A 344 15.48 -18.80 24.29
CA ARG A 344 16.35 -19.97 24.05
C ARG A 344 15.59 -21.24 23.60
N LEU A 345 14.33 -21.41 23.99
CA LEU A 345 13.46 -22.50 23.54
C LEU A 345 13.02 -22.37 22.07
N ILE A 346 13.08 -21.16 21.50
CA ILE A 346 12.71 -20.85 20.12
C ILE A 346 13.94 -20.83 19.20
N ASN A 347 15.16 -20.62 19.72
CA ASN A 347 16.38 -20.47 18.91
C ASN A 347 16.64 -21.61 17.91
N TRP A 348 16.25 -22.84 18.22
CA TRP A 348 16.40 -24.00 17.32
C TRP A 348 15.22 -24.21 16.35
N PHE A 349 14.14 -23.44 16.50
CA PHE A 349 12.92 -23.63 15.71
C PHE A 349 13.16 -23.50 14.21
N THR A 350 13.89 -22.49 13.74
CA THR A 350 14.14 -22.29 12.30
C THR A 350 14.86 -23.47 11.64
N LEU A 351 15.71 -24.19 12.39
CA LEU A 351 16.35 -25.42 11.90
C LEU A 351 15.39 -26.61 11.98
N GLY A 352 14.60 -26.72 13.05
CA GLY A 352 13.57 -27.75 13.21
C GLY A 352 12.50 -27.68 12.11
N ASP A 353 11.95 -26.49 11.86
CA ASP A 353 10.98 -26.17 10.80
C ASP A 353 11.51 -26.51 9.39
N LEU A 354 12.77 -26.16 9.12
CA LEU A 354 13.43 -26.51 7.85
C LEU A 354 13.55 -28.03 7.68
N VAL A 355 14.06 -28.74 8.69
CA VAL A 355 14.23 -30.20 8.63
C VAL A 355 12.89 -30.92 8.56
N LEU A 356 11.92 -30.53 9.39
CA LEU A 356 10.59 -31.11 9.47
C LEU A 356 9.77 -30.86 8.19
N GLY A 357 9.76 -29.62 7.71
CA GLY A 357 9.06 -29.22 6.50
C GLY A 357 9.62 -29.88 5.25
N VAL A 358 10.95 -29.97 5.11
CA VAL A 358 11.57 -30.71 4.00
C VAL A 358 11.34 -32.22 4.13
N SER A 359 11.37 -32.78 5.34
CA SER A 359 11.07 -34.20 5.55
C SER A 359 9.63 -34.54 5.17
N PHE A 360 8.63 -33.78 5.64
CA PHE A 360 7.24 -33.99 5.24
C PHE A 360 7.02 -33.75 3.75
N LEU A 361 7.65 -32.75 3.14
CA LEU A 361 7.57 -32.52 1.69
C LEU A 361 8.05 -33.75 0.90
N LEU A 362 9.21 -34.32 1.26
CA LEU A 362 9.77 -35.50 0.59
C LEU A 362 8.99 -36.79 0.88
N ILE A 363 8.43 -36.95 2.09
CA ILE A 363 7.64 -38.13 2.47
C ILE A 363 6.24 -38.09 1.82
N LEU A 364 5.59 -36.93 1.72
CA LEU A 364 4.22 -36.82 1.19
C LEU A 364 4.17 -36.72 -0.34
N ILE A 365 5.19 -36.18 -1.01
CA ILE A 365 5.19 -36.06 -2.49
C ILE A 365 5.25 -37.43 -3.20
N TRP A 366 5.84 -38.45 -2.56
CA TRP A 366 5.94 -39.80 -3.13
C TRP A 366 4.58 -40.53 -3.24
N PRO A 367 3.77 -40.67 -2.17
CA PRO A 367 2.46 -41.32 -2.24
C PRO A 367 1.33 -40.42 -2.78
N PHE A 368 1.40 -39.09 -2.62
CA PHE A 368 0.28 -38.18 -2.91
C PHE A 368 0.61 -37.09 -3.96
N GLY A 369 1.77 -37.14 -4.60
CA GLY A 369 2.17 -36.23 -5.68
C GLY A 369 1.98 -34.75 -5.34
N PHE A 370 1.26 -34.03 -6.20
CA PHE A 370 0.96 -32.61 -6.02
C PHE A 370 0.08 -32.30 -4.78
N VAL A 371 -0.83 -33.19 -4.40
CA VAL A 371 -1.66 -33.03 -3.20
C VAL A 371 -0.76 -33.16 -1.96
N GLY A 372 0.12 -34.15 -1.92
CA GLY A 372 1.13 -34.31 -0.86
C GLY A 372 2.07 -33.12 -0.75
N ALA A 373 2.55 -32.64 -1.90
CA ALA A 373 3.37 -31.45 -2.02
C ALA A 373 2.64 -30.13 -1.66
N SER A 374 1.33 -30.16 -1.42
CA SER A 374 0.56 -29.05 -0.84
C SER A 374 0.22 -29.28 0.64
N LEU A 375 -0.13 -30.52 0.98
CA LEU A 375 -0.54 -30.97 2.32
C LEU A 375 0.60 -30.88 3.36
N TYR A 376 1.87 -30.99 2.95
CA TYR A 376 3.00 -30.86 3.87
C TYR A 376 3.01 -29.50 4.59
N ILE A 377 2.49 -28.41 4.00
CA ILE A 377 2.37 -27.10 4.68
C ILE A 377 1.47 -27.23 5.92
N SER A 378 0.27 -27.78 5.72
CA SER A 378 -0.68 -28.05 6.81
C SER A 378 -0.06 -28.96 7.87
N LEU A 379 0.59 -30.05 7.45
CA LEU A 379 1.17 -31.03 8.37
C LEU A 379 2.36 -30.45 9.16
N THR A 380 3.20 -29.63 8.53
CA THR A 380 4.30 -28.91 9.20
C THR A 380 3.73 -27.94 10.23
N SER A 381 2.79 -27.07 9.83
CA SER A 381 2.21 -26.08 10.76
C SER A 381 1.42 -26.70 11.92
N LEU A 382 0.81 -27.88 11.74
CA LEU A 382 0.16 -28.63 12.82
C LEU A 382 1.18 -29.30 13.75
N ALA A 383 2.30 -29.78 13.21
CA ALA A 383 3.41 -30.29 14.03
C ALA A 383 4.13 -29.16 14.79
N ASP A 384 4.36 -28.00 14.16
CA ASP A 384 4.87 -26.79 14.82
C ASP A 384 3.96 -26.37 15.98
N ALA A 385 2.64 -26.40 15.78
CA ALA A 385 1.66 -26.13 16.83
C ALA A 385 1.78 -27.10 18.01
N ALA A 386 1.96 -28.40 17.74
CA ALA A 386 2.17 -29.40 18.79
C ALA A 386 3.51 -29.19 19.53
N ILE A 387 4.60 -28.90 18.80
CA ILE A 387 5.93 -28.60 19.36
C ILE A 387 5.87 -27.33 20.23
N PHE A 388 5.31 -26.23 19.72
CA PHE A 388 5.19 -24.99 20.47
C PHE A 388 4.23 -25.09 21.65
N LEU A 389 3.14 -25.86 21.55
CA LEU A 389 2.28 -26.16 22.69
C LEU A 389 3.04 -26.93 23.77
N GLY A 390 3.81 -27.95 23.40
CA GLY A 390 4.68 -28.70 24.33
C GLY A 390 5.78 -27.85 24.96
N LEU A 391 6.34 -26.88 24.23
CA LEU A 391 7.28 -25.90 24.77
C LEU A 391 6.60 -24.88 25.70
N ALA A 392 5.40 -24.40 25.35
CA ALA A 392 4.63 -23.47 26.16
C ALA A 392 4.14 -24.10 27.48
N GLN A 393 3.86 -25.42 27.50
CA GLN A 393 3.58 -26.16 28.74
C GLN A 393 4.74 -26.17 29.74
N LYS A 394 5.99 -25.94 29.28
CA LYS A 394 7.15 -25.76 30.19
C LYS A 394 7.19 -24.36 30.84
N VAL A 395 6.28 -23.46 30.45
CA VAL A 395 6.24 -22.05 30.84
C VAL A 395 4.92 -21.68 31.54
N VAL A 396 3.79 -22.18 31.03
CA VAL A 396 2.45 -21.86 31.53
C VAL A 396 1.94 -22.96 32.46
N THR A 397 1.51 -22.58 33.67
CA THR A 397 0.96 -23.46 34.72
C THR A 397 -0.47 -23.98 34.45
N VAL A 398 -0.87 -24.08 33.18
CA VAL A 398 -2.20 -24.55 32.75
C VAL A 398 -2.10 -26.00 32.28
N PRO A 399 -2.88 -26.95 32.85
CA PRO A 399 -2.81 -28.34 32.43
C PRO A 399 -3.27 -28.53 30.97
N LEU A 400 -2.54 -29.37 30.23
CA LEU A 400 -2.76 -29.65 28.82
C LEU A 400 -4.21 -30.00 28.48
N SER A 401 -4.92 -30.71 29.37
CA SER A 401 -6.34 -31.04 29.19
C SER A 401 -7.23 -29.81 28.96
N LYS A 402 -7.06 -28.74 29.76
CA LYS A 402 -7.80 -27.48 29.58
C LYS A 402 -7.44 -26.76 28.28
N VAL A 403 -6.19 -26.91 27.81
CA VAL A 403 -5.76 -26.36 26.52
C VAL A 403 -6.41 -27.13 25.37
N LEU A 404 -6.39 -28.48 25.42
CA LEU A 404 -7.04 -29.35 24.44
C LEU A 404 -8.55 -29.11 24.37
N THR A 405 -9.24 -28.89 25.50
CA THR A 405 -10.66 -28.49 25.49
C THR A 405 -10.89 -27.18 24.71
N VAL A 406 -10.02 -26.18 24.87
CA VAL A 406 -10.10 -24.92 24.13
C VAL A 406 -9.84 -25.13 22.63
N LEU A 407 -8.84 -25.94 22.24
CA LEU A 407 -8.61 -26.28 20.83
C LEU A 407 -9.79 -27.06 20.22
N ALA A 408 -10.42 -27.95 20.99
CA ALA A 408 -11.53 -28.77 20.53
C ALA A 408 -12.87 -28.00 20.45
N THR A 409 -13.07 -26.94 21.23
CA THR A 409 -14.35 -26.21 21.32
C THR A 409 -14.91 -25.74 19.96
N PRO A 410 -14.13 -25.16 19.03
CA PRO A 410 -14.63 -24.81 17.70
C PRO A 410 -14.68 -25.96 16.67
N MET A 411 -14.19 -27.17 17.00
CA MET A 411 -14.12 -28.29 16.04
C MET A 411 -15.48 -28.81 15.56
N PRO A 412 -16.51 -28.99 16.42
CA PRO A 412 -17.84 -29.37 15.94
C PRO A 412 -18.43 -28.32 14.99
N GLY A 413 -18.21 -27.04 15.27
CA GLY A 413 -18.64 -25.94 14.41
C GLY A 413 -17.94 -25.97 13.05
N LEU A 414 -16.62 -26.18 13.04
CA LEU A 414 -15.83 -26.36 11.82
C LEU A 414 -16.38 -27.53 10.98
N LEU A 415 -16.48 -28.73 11.56
CA LEU A 415 -16.87 -29.93 10.83
C LEU A 415 -18.28 -29.83 10.25
N ILE A 416 -19.27 -29.40 11.07
CA ILE A 416 -20.67 -29.31 10.65
C ILE A 416 -20.87 -28.21 9.59
N ALA A 417 -20.28 -27.02 9.78
CA ALA A 417 -20.41 -25.94 8.81
C ALA A 417 -19.71 -26.27 7.48
N THR A 418 -18.53 -26.92 7.55
CA THR A 418 -17.79 -27.35 6.35
C THR A 418 -18.57 -28.41 5.58
N ALA A 419 -19.08 -29.45 6.25
CA ALA A 419 -19.86 -30.50 5.58
C ALA A 419 -21.14 -29.94 4.93
N ALA A 420 -21.86 -29.07 5.63
CA ALA A 420 -23.11 -28.48 5.13
C ALA A 420 -22.90 -27.55 3.92
N THR A 421 -21.82 -26.76 3.90
CA THR A 421 -21.53 -25.86 2.76
C THR A 421 -20.77 -26.53 1.63
N TRP A 422 -19.92 -27.53 1.92
CA TRP A 422 -19.34 -28.37 0.87
C TRP A 422 -20.43 -29.09 0.08
N TRP A 423 -21.43 -29.65 0.76
CA TRP A 423 -22.62 -30.24 0.14
C TRP A 423 -23.42 -29.20 -0.68
N LEU A 424 -23.71 -28.03 -0.09
CA LEU A 424 -24.44 -26.95 -0.76
C LEU A 424 -23.78 -26.49 -2.06
N GLU A 425 -22.46 -26.26 -2.05
CA GLU A 425 -21.70 -25.82 -3.23
C GLU A 425 -21.59 -26.92 -4.30
N HIS A 426 -21.30 -28.17 -3.93
CA HIS A 426 -21.04 -29.23 -4.91
C HIS A 426 -22.31 -29.85 -5.52
N ASP A 427 -23.40 -29.97 -4.75
CA ASP A 427 -24.65 -30.57 -5.24
C ASP A 427 -25.68 -29.54 -5.74
N ILE A 428 -25.71 -28.31 -5.19
CA ILE A 428 -26.79 -27.34 -5.43
C ILE A 428 -26.32 -26.08 -6.16
N LEU A 429 -25.31 -25.36 -5.65
CA LEU A 429 -24.95 -24.03 -6.17
C LEU A 429 -24.00 -24.08 -7.38
N ARG A 430 -23.03 -25.01 -7.39
CA ARG A 430 -22.03 -25.22 -8.45
C ARG A 430 -21.49 -23.93 -9.03
N SER A 431 -20.97 -23.07 -8.14
CA SER A 431 -20.62 -21.69 -8.47
C SER A 431 -19.58 -21.57 -9.60
N ASP A 432 -18.75 -22.58 -9.82
CA ASP A 432 -17.79 -22.66 -10.92
C ASP A 432 -18.44 -22.77 -12.31
N SER A 433 -19.64 -23.36 -12.41
CA SER A 433 -20.39 -23.52 -13.67
C SER A 433 -21.09 -22.23 -14.14
N HIS A 434 -21.17 -21.21 -13.30
CA HIS A 434 -22.00 -20.03 -13.51
C HIS A 434 -21.24 -18.79 -14.02
N SER A 435 -21.97 -17.84 -14.59
CA SER A 435 -21.38 -16.56 -15.05
C SER A 435 -20.74 -15.79 -13.88
N LEU A 436 -19.60 -15.14 -14.11
CA LEU A 436 -18.73 -14.59 -13.05
C LEU A 436 -19.45 -13.71 -12.01
N ILE A 437 -20.46 -12.93 -12.39
CA ILE A 437 -21.22 -12.09 -11.45
C ILE A 437 -22.08 -12.98 -10.53
N LEU A 438 -22.82 -13.93 -11.11
CA LEU A 438 -23.64 -14.89 -10.36
C LEU A 438 -22.76 -15.76 -9.47
N ALA A 439 -21.68 -16.32 -10.01
CA ALA A 439 -20.71 -17.13 -9.29
C ALA A 439 -20.11 -16.42 -8.06
N VAL A 440 -19.74 -15.14 -8.18
CA VAL A 440 -19.26 -14.33 -7.04
C VAL A 440 -20.36 -14.08 -6.01
N THR A 441 -21.64 -13.93 -6.42
CA THR A 441 -22.75 -13.83 -5.47
C THR A 441 -23.08 -15.16 -4.78
N LEU A 442 -22.94 -16.30 -5.46
CA LEU A 442 -23.14 -17.63 -4.87
C LEU A 442 -22.06 -17.93 -3.83
N LEU A 443 -20.78 -17.70 -4.14
CA LEU A 443 -19.69 -17.79 -3.15
C LEU A 443 -19.84 -16.83 -1.96
N ALA A 444 -20.45 -15.66 -2.16
CA ALA A 444 -20.79 -14.76 -1.06
C ALA A 444 -21.96 -15.29 -0.19
N VAL A 445 -22.91 -16.01 -0.79
CA VAL A 445 -23.95 -16.76 -0.07
C VAL A 445 -23.35 -17.94 0.69
N ASP A 446 -22.46 -18.74 0.10
CA ASP A 446 -21.76 -19.84 0.81
C ASP A 446 -20.96 -19.32 2.01
N ALA A 447 -20.18 -18.27 1.84
CA ALA A 447 -19.45 -17.66 2.96
C ALA A 447 -20.39 -17.16 4.07
N LEU A 448 -21.58 -16.67 3.72
CA LEU A 448 -22.61 -16.27 4.68
C LEU A 448 -23.26 -17.48 5.36
N VAL A 449 -23.66 -18.51 4.62
CA VAL A 449 -24.26 -19.75 5.14
C VAL A 449 -23.27 -20.49 6.05
N PHE A 450 -22.00 -20.60 5.63
CA PHE A 450 -20.92 -21.13 6.47
C PHE A 450 -20.83 -20.36 7.79
N CYS A 451 -20.79 -19.02 7.74
CA CYS A 451 -20.73 -18.20 8.95
C CYS A 451 -21.97 -18.36 9.84
N LEU A 452 -23.17 -18.47 9.27
CA LEU A 452 -24.41 -18.68 10.02
C LEU A 452 -24.45 -20.05 10.70
N ILE A 453 -24.13 -21.14 9.99
CA ILE A 453 -24.08 -22.50 10.55
C ILE A 453 -22.97 -22.60 11.59
N TYR A 454 -21.77 -22.08 11.30
CA TYR A 454 -20.64 -22.07 12.22
C TYR A 454 -20.98 -21.34 13.52
N LEU A 455 -21.56 -20.14 13.44
CA LEU A 455 -21.99 -19.38 14.61
C LEU A 455 -23.14 -20.07 15.36
N ALA A 456 -24.11 -20.68 14.65
CA ALA A 456 -25.21 -21.40 15.26
C ALA A 456 -24.71 -22.60 16.09
N VAL A 457 -23.85 -23.46 15.52
CA VAL A 457 -23.22 -24.57 16.25
C VAL A 457 -22.35 -24.04 17.40
N LEU A 458 -21.62 -22.93 17.20
CA LEU A 458 -20.84 -22.30 18.25
C LEU A 458 -21.72 -21.73 19.39
N THR A 459 -23.02 -21.46 19.18
CA THR A 459 -23.93 -21.12 20.31
C THR A 459 -24.18 -22.31 21.22
N LEU A 460 -24.19 -23.54 20.70
CA LEU A 460 -24.44 -24.76 21.48
C LEU A 460 -23.25 -25.08 22.39
N PHE A 461 -22.03 -25.04 21.84
CA PHE A 461 -20.81 -25.38 22.57
C PHE A 461 -20.17 -24.19 23.33
N ALA A 462 -20.42 -22.95 22.88
CA ALA A 462 -19.72 -21.76 23.39
C ALA A 462 -20.61 -20.49 23.46
N ARG A 463 -21.87 -20.63 23.89
CA ARG A 463 -22.90 -19.56 23.99
C ARG A 463 -22.38 -18.19 24.48
N SER A 464 -21.59 -18.19 25.55
CA SER A 464 -20.97 -16.98 26.15
C SER A 464 -20.03 -16.25 25.19
N THR A 465 -19.33 -16.99 24.33
CA THR A 465 -18.43 -16.47 23.31
C THR A 465 -19.22 -15.81 22.18
N VAL A 466 -20.27 -16.46 21.67
CA VAL A 466 -21.11 -15.88 20.61
C VAL A 466 -21.85 -14.63 21.10
N ILE A 467 -22.34 -14.61 22.35
CA ILE A 467 -22.89 -13.40 22.97
C ILE A 467 -21.85 -12.25 22.99
N THR A 468 -20.56 -12.56 23.19
CA THR A 468 -19.49 -11.57 23.12
C THR A 468 -19.28 -11.08 21.68
N ILE A 469 -19.24 -11.96 20.67
CA ILE A 469 -19.17 -11.59 19.25
C ILE A 469 -20.32 -10.65 18.88
N VAL A 470 -21.56 -11.04 19.16
CA VAL A 470 -22.77 -10.29 18.82
C VAL A 470 -22.77 -8.92 19.50
N ARG A 471 -22.39 -8.83 20.78
CA ARG A 471 -22.25 -7.55 21.49
C ARG A 471 -21.15 -6.66 20.90
N SER A 472 -20.01 -7.23 20.52
CA SER A 472 -18.92 -6.48 19.87
C SER A 472 -19.33 -5.94 18.49
N VAL A 473 -20.03 -6.74 17.67
CA VAL A 473 -20.54 -6.33 16.36
C VAL A 473 -21.64 -5.28 16.51
N ALA A 474 -22.61 -5.47 17.42
CA ALA A 474 -23.66 -4.50 17.70
C ALA A 474 -23.08 -3.16 18.21
N ALA A 475 -22.06 -3.19 19.07
CA ALA A 475 -21.36 -1.99 19.53
C ALA A 475 -20.57 -1.30 18.40
N LEU A 476 -20.06 -2.05 17.42
CA LEU A 476 -19.39 -1.49 16.24
C LEU A 476 -20.42 -0.77 15.33
N ILE A 477 -21.51 -1.45 15.00
CA ILE A 477 -22.62 -0.91 14.19
C ILE A 477 -23.24 0.32 14.87
N GLY A 478 -23.42 0.27 16.20
CA GLY A 478 -23.89 1.41 17.00
C GLY A 478 -23.01 2.65 16.84
N ARG A 479 -21.67 2.50 16.88
CA ARG A 479 -20.73 3.61 16.66
C ARG A 479 -20.78 4.16 15.23
N PHE A 480 -20.95 3.30 14.22
CA PHE A 480 -21.12 3.75 12.83
C PHE A 480 -22.44 4.51 12.64
N ARG A 481 -23.55 4.00 13.19
CA ARG A 481 -24.85 4.69 13.16
C ARG A 481 -24.82 6.01 13.92
N GLN A 482 -24.17 6.08 15.07
CA GLN A 482 -23.97 7.32 15.83
C GLN A 482 -23.14 8.35 15.06
N ARG A 483 -22.12 7.94 14.31
CA ARG A 483 -21.37 8.85 13.41
C ARG A 483 -22.25 9.37 12.27
N ALA A 484 -22.92 8.49 11.54
CA ALA A 484 -23.80 8.90 10.45
C ALA A 484 -24.92 9.85 10.89
N LEU A 485 -25.42 9.68 12.13
CA LEU A 485 -26.39 10.60 12.75
C LEU A 485 -25.77 11.94 13.17
N ALA A 486 -24.53 11.95 13.69
CA ALA A 486 -23.83 13.19 14.05
C ALA A 486 -23.43 14.03 12.81
N ASP A 487 -23.00 13.36 11.74
CA ASP A 487 -22.66 14.01 10.46
C ASP A 487 -23.91 14.60 9.77
N THR A 488 -25.12 14.07 10.04
CA THR A 488 -26.38 14.62 9.51
C THR A 488 -26.96 15.73 10.39
N THR A 489 -26.91 15.63 11.73
CA THR A 489 -27.45 16.70 12.60
C THR A 489 -26.62 17.99 12.53
N THR A 490 -25.30 17.89 12.36
CA THR A 490 -24.46 19.06 12.08
C THR A 490 -24.82 19.72 10.76
N SER A 491 -25.05 18.93 9.68
CA SER A 491 -25.44 19.47 8.38
C SER A 491 -26.85 20.09 8.35
N SER A 492 -27.75 19.76 9.28
CA SER A 492 -29.06 20.40 9.39
C SER A 492 -29.07 21.66 10.27
N ALA A 493 -28.20 21.73 11.27
CA ALA A 493 -28.14 22.88 12.19
C ALA A 493 -27.68 24.17 11.48
N ASP A 494 -26.71 24.06 10.57
CA ASP A 494 -26.14 25.19 9.82
C ASP A 494 -27.11 25.81 8.78
N HIS A 495 -28.33 25.30 8.63
CA HIS A 495 -29.33 25.78 7.65
C HIS A 495 -30.68 26.23 8.27
N ALA A 496 -30.84 26.19 9.59
CA ALA A 496 -32.12 26.43 10.27
C ALA A 496 -32.02 27.43 11.44
N ALA A 497 -31.52 28.64 11.19
CA ALA A 497 -31.43 29.72 12.18
C ALA A 497 -31.95 31.08 11.64
N PRO A 498 -33.25 31.40 11.81
CA PRO A 498 -33.79 32.75 11.60
C PRO A 498 -33.33 33.73 12.69
N SER A 499 -33.44 35.03 12.43
CA SER A 499 -32.81 36.09 13.24
C SER A 499 -33.78 36.93 14.10
N SER A 500 -33.36 37.22 15.34
CA SER A 500 -33.80 38.34 16.21
C SER A 500 -35.24 38.24 16.81
N PRO A 501 -35.65 39.11 17.77
CA PRO A 501 -34.92 40.15 18.52
C PRO A 501 -35.09 40.03 20.08
N SER A 502 -34.75 41.09 20.81
CA SER A 502 -34.59 41.17 22.28
C SER A 502 -35.81 41.66 23.09
N ARG A 503 -35.98 41.13 24.33
CA ARG A 503 -36.44 41.78 25.61
C ARG A 503 -36.36 40.68 26.72
N GLN A 504 -36.13 40.84 28.04
CA GLN A 504 -35.99 41.91 29.06
C GLN A 504 -36.98 41.66 30.23
N SER A 505 -36.55 41.91 31.49
CA SER A 505 -37.31 42.04 32.75
C SER A 505 -37.94 40.83 33.49
N ALA A 506 -38.10 41.00 34.82
CA ALA A 506 -38.82 40.20 35.85
C ALA A 506 -38.19 38.81 36.24
N GLU A 507 -37.70 38.59 37.48
CA GLU A 507 -38.39 38.28 38.76
C GLU A 507 -38.82 36.78 38.87
N SER A 508 -38.73 36.08 40.02
CA SER A 508 -38.29 36.40 41.41
C SER A 508 -37.77 35.14 42.16
N GLY A 509 -37.28 35.28 43.41
CA GLY A 509 -36.87 34.16 44.30
C GLY A 509 -38.06 33.46 45.00
N PRO A 510 -37.91 32.69 46.11
CA PRO A 510 -36.90 32.90 47.20
C PRO A 510 -36.44 31.66 48.06
N LEU A 511 -35.70 31.93 49.17
CA LEU A 511 -35.49 31.14 50.43
C LEU A 511 -34.77 29.74 50.35
N TYR A 512 -33.56 29.54 50.95
CA TYR A 512 -33.21 29.19 52.37
C TYR A 512 -33.58 27.72 52.78
N GLN A 513 -32.85 26.94 53.61
CA GLN A 513 -31.71 27.07 54.57
C GLN A 513 -30.73 25.84 54.41
N GLY A 514 -29.62 25.60 55.17
CA GLY A 514 -28.83 26.36 56.16
C GLY A 514 -27.92 25.49 57.08
N HIS A 515 -26.96 26.14 57.78
CA HIS A 515 -26.11 25.69 58.90
C HIS A 515 -24.94 24.65 58.72
N PRO A 516 -23.91 24.65 59.62
CA PRO A 516 -22.54 24.17 59.34
C PRO A 516 -21.88 23.37 60.51
N LEU A 517 -20.55 23.51 60.69
CA LEU A 517 -19.69 23.11 61.84
C LEU A 517 -19.32 21.62 61.98
N SER A 518 -18.02 21.30 61.80
CA SER A 518 -17.12 20.98 62.93
C SER A 518 -15.70 20.62 62.46
N ALA A 519 -14.72 20.87 63.33
CA ALA A 519 -13.37 20.30 63.30
C ALA A 519 -13.02 19.85 64.73
N PRO A 520 -12.01 18.99 64.92
CA PRO A 520 -10.96 19.37 65.87
C PRO A 520 -9.53 18.85 65.55
N MET A 521 -8.52 19.59 66.05
CA MET A 521 -7.30 19.17 66.81
C MET A 521 -6.48 17.92 66.36
N HIS A 522 -5.15 17.78 66.52
CA HIS A 522 -3.98 18.58 67.00
C HIS A 522 -2.69 17.70 66.76
N THR A 523 -1.42 17.97 67.14
CA THR A 523 -0.66 19.02 67.88
C THR A 523 0.85 18.98 67.49
N ARG A 524 1.60 20.10 67.67
CA ARG A 524 3.07 20.18 67.95
C ARG A 524 4.08 19.73 66.84
N ALA A 525 5.34 20.22 66.75
CA ALA A 525 5.98 21.43 67.33
C ALA A 525 7.40 21.76 66.76
N ILE A 526 7.77 23.06 66.84
CA ILE A 526 9.11 23.63 67.19
C ILE A 526 10.28 23.75 66.15
N THR A 527 10.74 25.02 66.00
CA THR A 527 12.04 25.57 65.48
C THR A 527 12.50 25.41 64.02
N GLY A 528 13.03 26.51 63.46
CA GLY A 528 13.86 26.60 62.22
C GLY A 528 15.25 27.18 62.56
N PRO A 529 15.90 28.06 61.75
CA PRO A 529 15.52 28.64 60.45
C PRO A 529 16.59 28.53 59.34
N ALA A 530 16.22 28.76 58.07
CA ALA A 530 17.16 29.06 56.96
C ALA A 530 16.44 29.79 55.81
N LEU A 531 17.17 30.57 54.99
CA LEU A 531 16.62 31.21 53.79
C LEU A 531 16.66 30.28 52.57
N GLY A 532 15.63 30.35 51.73
CA GLY A 532 15.58 29.68 50.42
C GLY A 532 14.30 30.08 49.67
N ALA A 533 14.43 30.48 48.40
CA ALA A 533 13.29 30.94 47.61
C ALA A 533 12.38 29.77 47.18
N ALA A 534 11.10 29.83 47.55
CA ALA A 534 10.10 28.82 47.17
C ALA A 534 9.17 29.35 46.08
N SER A 535 9.25 28.77 44.88
CA SER A 535 8.25 28.94 43.82
C SER A 535 7.03 28.07 44.09
N ASP A 536 5.82 28.64 44.11
CA ASP A 536 4.56 27.94 44.45
C ASP A 536 4.20 26.86 43.39
N PRO A 537 4.17 25.57 43.74
CA PRO A 537 3.97 24.47 42.79
C PRO A 537 2.47 24.24 42.50
N ARG A 538 1.78 25.25 41.96
CA ARG A 538 0.33 25.19 41.63
C ARG A 538 -0.03 25.57 40.19
N PHE A 539 0.91 25.43 39.26
CA PHE A 539 0.71 25.73 37.83
C PHE A 539 1.21 24.63 36.86
N SER A 540 1.23 23.35 37.28
CA SER A 540 1.73 22.22 36.47
C SER A 540 0.66 21.26 35.92
N GLU A 541 -0.57 21.23 36.44
CA GLU A 541 -1.58 20.22 36.06
C GLU A 541 -2.48 20.60 34.86
N GLY A 542 -2.23 21.75 34.21
CA GLY A 542 -3.04 22.24 33.09
C GLY A 542 -2.80 21.58 31.72
N GLN A 543 -1.68 20.86 31.53
CA GLN A 543 -1.23 20.42 30.19
C GLN A 543 -1.21 18.89 29.99
N THR A 544 -2.32 18.21 30.26
CA THR A 544 -2.50 16.77 29.89
C THR A 544 -3.75 16.51 29.03
N ALA A 545 -4.34 17.55 28.44
CA ALA A 545 -5.40 17.44 27.44
C ALA A 545 -4.84 16.93 26.09
N VAL A 546 -4.60 15.62 25.99
CA VAL A 546 -4.13 14.98 24.75
C VAL A 546 -5.18 15.12 23.65
N GLY A 547 -4.96 16.07 22.74
CA GLY A 547 -5.83 16.36 21.60
C GLY A 547 -6.14 15.10 20.79
N ARG A 548 -7.43 14.75 20.69
CA ARG A 548 -7.88 13.62 19.88
C ARG A 548 -7.71 13.96 18.41
N SER A 549 -6.69 13.41 17.75
CA SER A 549 -6.49 13.55 16.31
C SER A 549 -7.75 13.15 15.54
N THR A 550 -8.49 14.14 15.03
CA THR A 550 -9.61 13.90 14.12
C THR A 550 -9.06 13.33 12.82
N PRO A 551 -9.64 12.25 12.27
CA PRO A 551 -9.25 11.77 10.94
C PRO A 551 -9.66 12.82 9.91
N MET A 552 -8.85 12.99 8.85
CA MET A 552 -9.22 13.84 7.71
C MET A 552 -10.60 13.48 7.18
N SER A 553 -11.42 14.50 6.88
CA SER A 553 -12.67 14.30 6.16
C SER A 553 -12.37 13.79 4.74
N PHE A 554 -13.29 13.00 4.19
CA PHE A 554 -13.15 12.39 2.85
C PHE A 554 -12.89 13.45 1.76
N GLY A 555 -13.48 14.64 1.90
CA GLY A 555 -13.27 15.79 1.01
C GLY A 555 -11.82 16.28 0.95
N ALA A 556 -11.02 16.15 2.01
CA ALA A 556 -9.61 16.55 1.99
C ALA A 556 -8.77 15.65 1.06
N HIS A 557 -9.03 14.34 1.08
CA HIS A 557 -8.40 13.40 0.14
C HIS A 557 -8.88 13.61 -1.29
N LEU A 558 -10.18 13.84 -1.49
CA LEU A 558 -10.75 14.13 -2.81
C LEU A 558 -10.12 15.42 -3.41
N ALA A 559 -9.93 16.46 -2.59
CA ALA A 559 -9.30 17.72 -2.98
C ALA A 559 -7.79 17.62 -3.26
N ARG A 560 -7.11 16.53 -2.90
CA ARG A 560 -5.74 16.22 -3.39
C ARG A 560 -5.79 15.68 -4.83
N ILE A 561 -6.68 14.73 -5.09
CA ILE A 561 -6.88 14.12 -6.41
C ILE A 561 -7.38 15.16 -7.42
N TRP A 562 -8.39 15.95 -7.05
CA TRP A 562 -9.00 16.96 -7.92
C TRP A 562 -8.02 18.06 -8.34
N ARG A 563 -7.03 18.41 -7.51
CA ARG A 563 -5.96 19.37 -7.87
C ARG A 563 -4.92 18.81 -8.84
N ARG A 564 -4.96 17.51 -9.16
CA ARG A 564 -4.07 16.83 -10.12
C ARG A 564 -4.84 15.96 -11.13
N TRP A 565 -6.09 16.36 -11.42
CA TRP A 565 -6.99 15.69 -12.35
C TRP A 565 -6.38 15.48 -13.75
N PHE A 566 -5.57 16.44 -14.24
CA PHE A 566 -4.86 16.33 -15.51
C PHE A 566 -3.95 15.09 -15.57
N LEU A 567 -3.33 14.73 -14.45
CA LEU A 567 -2.44 13.58 -14.30
C LEU A 567 -3.26 12.27 -14.37
N VAL A 568 -4.47 12.27 -13.80
CA VAL A 568 -5.44 11.17 -13.94
C VAL A 568 -5.83 10.97 -15.42
N VAL A 569 -6.15 12.05 -16.11
CA VAL A 569 -6.57 12.04 -17.52
C VAL A 569 -5.46 11.57 -18.44
N ILE A 570 -4.22 12.06 -18.26
CA ILE A 570 -3.05 11.64 -19.06
C ILE A 570 -2.84 10.12 -18.95
N ILE A 571 -2.91 9.55 -17.75
CA ILE A 571 -2.64 8.11 -17.58
C ILE A 571 -3.83 7.25 -18.03
N THR A 572 -5.06 7.75 -17.86
CA THR A 572 -6.26 7.12 -18.45
C THR A 572 -6.15 7.07 -19.97
N LEU A 573 -5.69 8.16 -20.60
CA LEU A 573 -5.42 8.22 -22.04
C LEU A 573 -4.31 7.27 -22.45
N LEU A 574 -3.16 7.24 -21.76
CA LEU A 574 -2.05 6.34 -22.08
C LEU A 574 -2.44 4.86 -21.97
N ALA A 575 -3.19 4.48 -20.93
CA ALA A 575 -3.72 3.13 -20.78
C ALA A 575 -4.73 2.79 -21.89
N GLY A 576 -5.62 3.73 -22.23
CA GLY A 576 -6.54 3.62 -23.36
C GLY A 576 -5.83 3.48 -24.71
N LEU A 577 -4.77 4.26 -24.95
CA LEU A 577 -3.99 4.23 -26.19
C LEU A 577 -3.20 2.93 -26.34
N ALA A 578 -2.63 2.42 -25.25
CA ALA A 578 -1.95 1.14 -25.22
C ALA A 578 -2.90 -0.04 -25.49
N ALA A 579 -4.12 0.00 -24.92
CA ALA A 579 -5.15 -1.01 -25.17
C ALA A 579 -5.81 -0.89 -26.55
N PHE A 580 -5.95 0.32 -27.08
CA PHE A 580 -6.36 0.54 -28.48
C PHE A 580 -5.31 0.01 -29.44
N GLY A 581 -4.03 0.32 -29.19
CA GLY A 581 -2.88 -0.18 -29.94
C GLY A 581 -2.58 -1.67 -29.74
N SER A 582 -3.17 -2.35 -28.76
CA SER A 582 -3.16 -3.82 -28.67
C SER A 582 -4.35 -4.42 -29.44
N ALA A 583 -5.56 -3.89 -29.26
CA ALA A 583 -6.76 -4.34 -29.96
C ALA A 583 -6.67 -4.15 -31.48
N ALA A 584 -6.11 -3.04 -31.96
CA ALA A 584 -5.87 -2.79 -33.39
C ALA A 584 -4.87 -3.78 -34.01
N ARG A 585 -3.95 -4.35 -33.22
CA ARG A 585 -3.01 -5.41 -33.65
C ARG A 585 -3.58 -6.82 -33.54
N HIS A 586 -4.69 -7.01 -32.83
CA HIS A 586 -5.40 -8.30 -32.65
C HIS A 586 -6.88 -8.14 -33.04
N ALA A 587 -7.10 -7.48 -34.19
CA ALA A 587 -8.43 -7.15 -34.71
C ALA A 587 -9.09 -8.29 -35.51
N GLY A 588 -8.45 -9.46 -35.58
CA GLY A 588 -9.02 -10.68 -36.17
C GLY A 588 -9.95 -11.40 -35.20
N THR A 589 -11.00 -12.02 -35.74
CA THR A 589 -11.77 -13.06 -35.04
C THR A 589 -11.02 -14.38 -35.16
N GLU A 590 -10.39 -14.82 -34.08
CA GLU A 590 -9.84 -16.17 -33.98
C GLU A 590 -10.99 -17.18 -33.82
N TYR A 591 -11.02 -18.16 -34.70
CA TYR A 591 -11.89 -19.33 -34.63
C TYR A 591 -11.06 -20.53 -34.18
N THR A 592 -11.52 -21.25 -33.16
CA THR A 592 -10.90 -22.50 -32.71
C THR A 592 -11.83 -23.66 -33.04
N GLY A 593 -11.47 -24.44 -34.05
CA GLY A 593 -12.08 -25.75 -34.33
C GLY A 593 -11.49 -26.81 -33.41
N THR A 594 -12.26 -27.85 -33.07
CA THR A 594 -11.81 -28.94 -32.19
C THR A 594 -12.30 -30.29 -32.71
N ALA A 595 -11.42 -31.29 -32.67
CA ALA A 595 -11.73 -32.69 -32.93
C ALA A 595 -11.44 -33.53 -31.68
N THR A 596 -12.19 -34.61 -31.48
CA THR A 596 -12.18 -35.38 -30.23
C THR A 596 -11.77 -36.82 -30.49
N LEU A 597 -10.66 -37.24 -29.87
CA LEU A 597 -10.17 -38.62 -29.85
C LEU A 597 -10.40 -39.25 -28.47
N THR A 598 -10.39 -40.57 -28.39
CA THR A 598 -10.26 -41.34 -27.15
C THR A 598 -9.20 -42.41 -27.32
N THR A 599 -8.50 -42.73 -26.24
CA THR A 599 -7.82 -44.02 -26.10
C THR A 599 -8.86 -45.12 -25.83
N VAL A 600 -8.65 -46.31 -26.40
CA VAL A 600 -9.42 -47.52 -26.05
C VAL A 600 -8.55 -48.46 -25.21
N SER A 601 -9.11 -48.85 -24.06
CA SER A 601 -8.57 -49.84 -23.15
C SER A 601 -9.72 -50.75 -22.72
N GLN A 602 -9.51 -52.07 -22.78
CA GLN A 602 -10.42 -53.05 -22.19
C GLN A 602 -9.87 -53.66 -20.90
N ASN A 603 -8.54 -53.62 -20.67
CA ASN A 603 -7.85 -54.27 -19.55
C ASN A 603 -7.01 -53.32 -18.66
N SER A 604 -6.88 -52.02 -19.00
CA SER A 604 -6.10 -51.05 -18.20
C SER A 604 -7.01 -50.21 -17.30
N SER A 605 -6.50 -49.76 -16.15
CA SER A 605 -7.26 -48.93 -15.22
C SER A 605 -7.59 -47.53 -15.81
N PRO A 606 -8.59 -46.81 -15.28
CA PRO A 606 -8.87 -45.43 -15.68
C PRO A 606 -7.62 -44.53 -15.56
N ASP A 607 -6.86 -44.66 -14.46
CA ASP A 607 -5.63 -43.88 -14.23
C ASP A 607 -4.53 -44.18 -15.27
N GLN A 608 -4.34 -45.46 -15.63
CA GLN A 608 -3.41 -45.86 -16.68
C GLN A 608 -3.84 -45.29 -18.05
N THR A 609 -5.14 -45.34 -18.34
CA THR A 609 -5.71 -44.84 -19.59
C THR A 609 -5.60 -43.31 -19.69
N ALA A 610 -5.74 -42.60 -18.56
CA ALA A 610 -5.51 -41.16 -18.44
C ALA A 610 -4.02 -40.75 -18.50
N ALA A 611 -3.12 -41.62 -18.03
CA ALA A 611 -1.68 -41.42 -18.19
C ALA A 611 -1.27 -41.57 -19.68
N LEU A 612 -1.84 -42.55 -20.39
CA LEU A 612 -1.65 -42.74 -21.83
C LEU A 612 -2.16 -41.56 -22.65
N SER A 613 -3.38 -41.06 -22.38
CA SER A 613 -3.93 -39.88 -23.09
C SER A 613 -3.08 -38.63 -22.86
N THR A 614 -2.56 -38.44 -21.64
CA THR A 614 -1.60 -37.37 -21.31
C THR A 614 -0.28 -37.52 -22.08
N GLY A 615 0.22 -38.75 -22.23
CA GLY A 615 1.41 -39.05 -23.03
C GLY A 615 1.23 -38.73 -24.52
N TYR A 616 0.08 -39.09 -25.10
CA TYR A 616 -0.25 -38.75 -26.48
C TYR A 616 -0.37 -37.23 -26.70
N VAL A 617 -0.94 -36.47 -25.76
CA VAL A 617 -0.93 -34.99 -25.82
C VAL A 617 0.49 -34.44 -25.77
N ALA A 618 1.38 -34.98 -24.92
CA ALA A 618 2.77 -34.55 -24.87
C ALA A 618 3.54 -34.82 -26.17
N MET A 619 3.24 -35.93 -26.85
CA MET A 619 3.77 -36.26 -28.18
C MET A 619 3.26 -35.28 -29.25
N PHE A 620 1.95 -34.99 -29.28
CA PHE A 620 1.35 -34.06 -30.24
C PHE A 620 1.90 -32.63 -30.11
N LEU A 621 2.20 -32.19 -28.88
CA LEU A 621 2.77 -30.87 -28.57
C LEU A 621 4.29 -30.78 -28.79
N GLN A 622 4.96 -31.84 -29.24
CA GLN A 622 6.41 -31.82 -29.47
C GLN A 622 6.75 -30.96 -30.71
N PRO A 623 7.64 -29.95 -30.63
CA PRO A 623 7.86 -28.99 -31.72
C PRO A 623 8.26 -29.61 -33.06
N SER A 624 9.05 -30.70 -33.04
CA SER A 624 9.40 -31.46 -34.25
C SER A 624 8.16 -32.09 -34.89
N TYR A 625 7.26 -32.67 -34.10
CA TYR A 625 6.04 -33.28 -34.59
C TYR A 625 5.07 -32.23 -35.17
N GLN A 626 4.94 -31.07 -34.51
CA GLN A 626 4.16 -29.96 -35.04
C GLN A 626 4.72 -29.43 -36.36
N SER A 627 6.05 -29.33 -36.51
CA SER A 627 6.66 -28.93 -37.79
C SER A 627 6.42 -29.94 -38.92
N THR A 628 6.36 -31.24 -38.59
CA THR A 628 5.98 -32.29 -39.54
C THR A 628 4.51 -32.14 -39.96
N LEU A 629 3.57 -32.04 -39.00
CA LEU A 629 2.14 -31.86 -39.30
C LEU A 629 1.88 -30.61 -40.16
N HIS A 630 2.52 -29.48 -39.86
CA HIS A 630 2.41 -28.27 -40.69
C HIS A 630 2.87 -28.49 -42.14
N THR A 631 3.91 -29.29 -42.33
CA THR A 631 4.47 -29.60 -43.65
C THR A 631 3.60 -30.59 -44.43
N GLU A 632 3.18 -31.67 -43.78
CA GLU A 632 2.35 -32.74 -44.38
C GLU A 632 0.95 -32.24 -44.73
N LEU A 633 0.29 -31.54 -43.81
CA LEU A 633 -1.06 -31.00 -43.97
C LEU A 633 -1.08 -29.63 -44.67
N ARG A 634 0.10 -29.08 -45.02
CA ARG A 634 0.28 -27.78 -45.69
C ARG A 634 -0.42 -26.61 -44.97
N LEU A 635 -0.42 -26.63 -43.64
CA LEU A 635 -1.10 -25.63 -42.82
C LEU A 635 -0.34 -24.29 -42.84
N PRO A 636 -1.02 -23.16 -43.14
CA PRO A 636 -0.38 -21.86 -43.18
C PRO A 636 0.08 -21.42 -41.79
N ALA A 637 1.07 -20.52 -41.75
CA ALA A 637 1.82 -20.19 -40.53
C ALA A 637 1.03 -19.38 -39.47
N ASP A 638 -0.19 -18.97 -39.78
CA ASP A 638 -1.15 -18.31 -38.90
C ASP A 638 -2.13 -19.27 -38.21
N VAL A 639 -2.18 -20.54 -38.62
CA VAL A 639 -2.93 -21.60 -37.93
C VAL A 639 -2.06 -22.20 -36.82
N SER A 640 -2.58 -22.28 -35.60
CA SER A 640 -1.88 -22.91 -34.46
C SER A 640 -2.56 -24.20 -34.02
N LEU A 641 -1.79 -25.30 -33.95
CA LEU A 641 -2.24 -26.60 -33.45
C LEU A 641 -1.94 -26.77 -31.96
N THR A 642 -2.93 -27.26 -31.21
CA THR A 642 -2.82 -27.57 -29.78
C THR A 642 -3.55 -28.87 -29.45
N ALA A 643 -3.19 -29.51 -28.33
CA ALA A 643 -3.92 -30.64 -27.78
C ALA A 643 -3.99 -30.57 -26.25
N GLN A 644 -5.06 -31.14 -25.67
CA GLN A 644 -5.30 -31.22 -24.23
C GLN A 644 -6.24 -32.38 -23.88
N THR A 645 -6.11 -32.94 -22.68
CA THR A 645 -7.07 -33.93 -22.15
C THR A 645 -8.15 -33.25 -21.31
N ALA A 646 -9.34 -33.86 -21.20
CA ALA A 646 -10.18 -33.60 -20.03
C ALA A 646 -9.51 -34.14 -18.76
N ALA A 647 -9.86 -33.59 -17.59
CA ALA A 647 -9.23 -33.93 -16.32
C ALA A 647 -9.21 -35.45 -16.07
N GLN A 648 -8.00 -36.04 -16.01
CA GLN A 648 -7.74 -37.49 -15.92
C GLN A 648 -8.65 -38.36 -16.81
N SER A 649 -8.89 -37.92 -18.05
CA SER A 649 -9.80 -38.58 -18.98
C SER A 649 -9.06 -39.34 -20.08
N PRO A 650 -9.62 -40.46 -20.61
CA PRO A 650 -9.16 -41.06 -21.87
C PRO A 650 -9.36 -40.13 -23.09
N ILE A 651 -10.17 -39.07 -22.95
CA ILE A 651 -10.54 -38.16 -24.03
C ILE A 651 -9.44 -37.12 -24.28
N ILE A 652 -9.01 -37.02 -25.54
CA ILE A 652 -8.05 -36.04 -26.06
C ILE A 652 -8.79 -35.10 -27.01
N PHE A 653 -8.65 -33.79 -26.78
CA PHE A 653 -9.08 -32.76 -27.72
C PHE A 653 -7.87 -32.27 -28.52
N ILE A 654 -8.00 -32.23 -29.83
CA ILE A 654 -7.06 -31.58 -30.74
C ILE A 654 -7.75 -30.34 -31.29
N SER A 655 -7.16 -29.17 -31.08
CA SER A 655 -7.76 -27.88 -31.41
C SER A 655 -6.83 -27.07 -32.31
N ALA A 656 -7.36 -26.60 -33.43
CA ALA A 656 -6.67 -25.70 -34.35
C ALA A 656 -7.30 -24.31 -34.28
N THR A 657 -6.48 -23.26 -34.13
CA THR A 657 -6.95 -21.86 -34.08
C THR A 657 -6.43 -21.10 -35.30
N GLY A 658 -7.30 -20.39 -36.01
CA GLY A 658 -6.97 -19.59 -37.19
C GLY A 658 -8.01 -18.49 -37.50
N PRO A 659 -7.82 -17.68 -38.56
CA PRO A 659 -8.69 -16.54 -38.88
C PRO A 659 -9.98 -16.91 -39.62
N ASP A 660 -10.10 -18.14 -40.13
CA ASP A 660 -11.33 -18.68 -40.74
C ASP A 660 -11.85 -19.89 -39.96
N SER A 661 -13.17 -19.91 -39.73
CA SER A 661 -13.91 -21.01 -39.11
C SER A 661 -13.81 -22.34 -39.87
N VAL A 662 -13.85 -22.33 -41.21
CA VAL A 662 -13.85 -23.56 -42.01
C VAL A 662 -12.44 -24.14 -42.06
N MET A 663 -11.42 -23.29 -42.23
CA MET A 663 -10.01 -23.65 -42.12
C MET A 663 -9.68 -24.22 -40.74
N ALA A 664 -10.10 -23.55 -39.65
CA ALA A 664 -9.85 -24.01 -38.28
C ALA A 664 -10.54 -25.34 -37.96
N GLN A 665 -11.76 -25.56 -38.45
CA GLN A 665 -12.45 -26.85 -38.28
C GLN A 665 -11.75 -27.98 -39.04
N ARG A 666 -11.38 -27.76 -40.31
CA ARG A 666 -10.67 -28.75 -41.14
C ARG A 666 -9.29 -29.07 -40.56
N ALA A 667 -8.49 -28.05 -40.26
CA ALA A 667 -7.15 -28.24 -39.67
C ALA A 667 -7.18 -29.05 -38.36
N ALA A 668 -8.21 -28.89 -37.51
CA ALA A 668 -8.38 -29.70 -36.31
C ALA A 668 -8.74 -31.16 -36.63
N ALA A 669 -9.67 -31.39 -37.57
CA ALA A 669 -10.09 -32.72 -37.99
C ALA A 669 -8.97 -33.49 -38.72
N ASP A 670 -8.28 -32.83 -39.66
CA ASP A 670 -7.19 -33.40 -40.45
C ASP A 670 -5.98 -33.72 -39.57
N ALA A 671 -5.59 -32.84 -38.65
CA ALA A 671 -4.51 -33.10 -37.68
C ALA A 671 -4.86 -34.25 -36.70
N ALA A 672 -6.13 -34.36 -36.30
CA ALA A 672 -6.58 -35.47 -35.45
C ALA A 672 -6.60 -36.81 -36.22
N ALA A 673 -7.01 -36.81 -37.50
CA ALA A 673 -7.02 -37.99 -38.35
C ALA A 673 -5.59 -38.45 -38.71
N GLU A 674 -4.67 -37.52 -38.95
CA GLU A 674 -3.27 -37.81 -39.22
C GLU A 674 -2.56 -38.36 -37.97
N PHE A 675 -2.72 -37.70 -36.82
CA PHE A 675 -2.15 -38.17 -35.56
C PHE A 675 -2.64 -39.58 -35.19
N LEU A 676 -3.96 -39.84 -35.29
CA LEU A 676 -4.54 -41.16 -35.07
C LEU A 676 -3.94 -42.21 -36.01
N ARG A 677 -3.76 -41.89 -37.31
CA ARG A 677 -3.18 -42.81 -38.30
C ARG A 677 -1.72 -43.14 -37.96
N GLN A 678 -0.91 -42.12 -37.66
CA GLN A 678 0.53 -42.28 -37.38
C GLN A 678 0.78 -43.02 -36.06
N VAL A 679 -0.01 -42.73 -35.01
CA VAL A 679 0.06 -43.46 -33.73
C VAL A 679 -0.33 -44.93 -33.92
N ASN A 680 -1.51 -45.21 -34.50
CA ASN A 680 -1.99 -46.59 -34.65
C ASN A 680 -1.07 -47.42 -35.57
N ALA A 681 -0.53 -46.82 -36.65
CA ALA A 681 0.46 -47.49 -37.50
C ALA A 681 1.76 -47.83 -36.75
N ASN A 682 2.26 -46.93 -35.89
CA ASN A 682 3.46 -47.18 -35.08
C ASN A 682 3.20 -48.26 -34.00
N LEU A 683 2.02 -48.25 -33.35
CA LEU A 683 1.59 -49.32 -32.45
C LEU A 683 1.47 -50.67 -33.16
N GLN A 684 0.99 -50.70 -34.41
CA GLN A 684 0.90 -51.92 -35.22
C GLN A 684 2.29 -52.43 -35.64
N ALA A 685 3.20 -51.54 -36.04
CA ALA A 685 4.59 -51.88 -36.35
C ALA A 685 5.33 -52.43 -35.12
N ASN A 686 5.10 -51.85 -33.93
CA ASN A 686 5.67 -52.35 -32.68
C ASN A 686 5.09 -53.71 -32.26
N ARG A 687 3.77 -53.94 -32.41
CA ARG A 687 3.15 -55.27 -32.24
C ARG A 687 3.78 -56.31 -33.18
N GLN A 688 3.95 -55.98 -34.46
CA GLN A 688 4.61 -56.87 -35.44
C GLN A 688 6.08 -57.14 -35.10
N ASN A 689 6.85 -56.12 -34.69
CA ASN A 689 8.23 -56.28 -34.26
C ASN A 689 8.36 -57.20 -33.03
N LEU A 690 7.45 -57.05 -32.05
CA LEU A 690 7.42 -57.89 -30.84
C LEU A 690 7.10 -59.36 -31.19
N ILE A 691 6.09 -59.61 -32.02
CA ILE A 691 5.77 -60.96 -32.52
C ILE A 691 6.97 -61.54 -33.29
N GLY A 692 7.65 -60.73 -34.10
CA GLY A 692 8.88 -61.10 -34.80
C GLY A 692 10.08 -61.36 -33.88
N GLN A 693 10.13 -60.78 -32.68
CA GLN A 693 11.12 -61.12 -31.64
C GLN A 693 10.74 -62.43 -30.93
N MET A 694 9.48 -62.59 -30.53
CA MET A 694 8.97 -63.82 -29.89
C MET A 694 9.20 -65.06 -30.77
N ARG A 695 8.86 -64.98 -32.07
CA ARG A 695 9.12 -66.07 -33.03
C ARG A 695 10.61 -66.42 -33.14
N ARG A 696 11.51 -65.43 -33.16
CA ARG A 696 12.97 -65.66 -33.26
C ARG A 696 13.58 -66.23 -31.98
N ALA A 697 13.10 -65.81 -30.81
CA ALA A 697 13.52 -66.41 -29.53
C ALA A 697 13.12 -67.90 -29.49
N VAL A 698 11.87 -68.21 -29.83
CA VAL A 698 11.36 -69.58 -29.91
C VAL A 698 12.11 -70.42 -30.95
N GLU A 699 12.41 -69.87 -32.13
CA GLU A 699 13.17 -70.59 -33.16
C GLU A 699 14.61 -70.91 -32.67
N ALA A 700 15.19 -70.06 -31.81
CA ALA A 700 16.46 -70.34 -31.15
C ALA A 700 16.32 -71.43 -30.06
N ASP A 701 15.30 -71.36 -29.20
CA ASP A 701 15.06 -72.34 -28.13
C ASP A 701 14.72 -73.75 -28.68
N MET A 702 14.00 -73.81 -29.81
CA MET A 702 13.76 -75.07 -30.53
C MET A 702 15.06 -75.63 -31.14
N LYS A 703 15.92 -74.78 -31.72
CA LYS A 703 17.25 -75.20 -32.22
C LYS A 703 18.22 -75.59 -31.10
N ALA A 704 18.04 -75.07 -29.89
CA ALA A 704 18.74 -75.47 -28.69
C ALA A 704 18.22 -76.79 -28.08
N GLY A 705 17.13 -77.37 -28.61
CA GLY A 705 16.54 -78.62 -28.14
C GLY A 705 15.85 -78.54 -26.78
N ALA A 706 15.54 -77.33 -26.29
CA ALA A 706 15.08 -77.10 -24.93
C ALA A 706 13.58 -77.39 -24.70
N ILE A 707 12.78 -77.54 -25.78
CA ILE A 707 11.31 -77.55 -25.72
C ILE A 707 10.76 -78.82 -26.39
N LYS A 708 9.79 -79.48 -25.74
CA LYS A 708 8.99 -80.58 -26.32
C LYS A 708 7.63 -80.07 -26.79
N VAL A 709 6.99 -80.86 -27.66
CA VAL A 709 5.96 -80.45 -28.64
C VAL A 709 4.73 -79.64 -28.14
N PRO A 710 4.21 -79.72 -26.90
CA PRO A 710 2.98 -78.99 -26.52
C PRO A 710 3.03 -77.45 -26.52
N ALA A 711 4.16 -76.83 -26.84
CA ALA A 711 4.34 -75.37 -26.74
C ALA A 711 3.73 -74.56 -27.91
N GLU A 712 3.39 -75.19 -29.04
CA GLU A 712 2.94 -74.46 -30.24
C GLU A 712 1.55 -73.85 -30.09
N THR A 713 0.61 -74.51 -29.41
CA THR A 713 -0.76 -74.00 -29.21
C THR A 713 -0.83 -72.84 -28.21
N ASP A 714 -0.26 -72.96 -27.00
CA ASP A 714 -0.20 -71.84 -26.02
C ASP A 714 0.47 -70.60 -26.64
N MET A 715 1.46 -70.82 -27.50
CA MET A 715 2.15 -69.75 -28.23
C MET A 715 1.31 -69.14 -29.34
N GLN A 716 0.61 -69.95 -30.13
CA GLN A 716 -0.31 -69.43 -31.15
C GLN A 716 -1.47 -68.66 -30.50
N ASP A 717 -1.98 -69.13 -29.36
CA ASP A 717 -3.01 -68.45 -28.56
C ASP A 717 -2.47 -67.15 -27.94
N ARG A 718 -1.23 -67.11 -27.45
CA ARG A 718 -0.56 -65.85 -27.04
C ARG A 718 -0.37 -64.87 -28.20
N ILE A 719 0.04 -65.35 -29.38
CA ILE A 719 0.19 -64.51 -30.58
C ILE A 719 -1.18 -64.00 -31.04
N ASN A 720 -2.22 -64.83 -30.98
CA ASN A 720 -3.60 -64.45 -31.27
C ASN A 720 -4.11 -63.41 -30.27
N ALA A 721 -3.82 -63.57 -28.97
CA ALA A 721 -4.14 -62.59 -27.93
C ALA A 721 -3.44 -61.24 -28.18
N VAL A 722 -2.14 -61.23 -28.47
CA VAL A 722 -1.38 -59.99 -28.77
C VAL A 722 -1.84 -59.34 -30.09
N ASN A 723 -2.35 -60.10 -31.06
CA ASN A 723 -2.97 -59.57 -32.27
C ASN A 723 -4.40 -59.05 -32.04
N ALA A 724 -5.14 -59.63 -31.11
CA ALA A 724 -6.53 -59.28 -30.80
C ALA A 724 -6.66 -58.16 -29.75
N ASP A 725 -5.58 -57.78 -29.05
CA ASP A 725 -5.59 -56.78 -28.00
C ASP A 725 -5.57 -55.32 -28.56
N PRO A 726 -6.62 -54.51 -28.29
CA PRO A 726 -6.72 -53.13 -28.76
C PRO A 726 -6.27 -52.09 -27.70
N THR A 727 -5.70 -52.49 -26.54
CA THR A 727 -5.54 -51.67 -25.31
C THR A 727 -4.64 -50.43 -25.38
N SER A 728 -4.29 -49.93 -26.57
CA SER A 728 -3.62 -48.64 -26.73
C SER A 728 -4.04 -47.86 -27.98
N ASP A 729 -4.97 -48.40 -28.78
CA ASP A 729 -5.38 -47.80 -30.05
C ASP A 729 -6.21 -46.52 -29.83
N LEU A 730 -5.92 -45.48 -30.64
CA LEU A 730 -6.72 -44.25 -30.68
C LEU A 730 -7.93 -44.44 -31.59
N GLN A 731 -9.10 -44.00 -31.11
CA GLN A 731 -10.34 -43.90 -31.87
C GLN A 731 -10.85 -42.46 -31.90
N MET A 732 -11.50 -42.07 -33.00
CA MET A 732 -12.08 -40.73 -33.16
C MET A 732 -13.53 -40.73 -32.65
N LEU A 733 -13.77 -40.11 -31.48
CA LEU A 733 -15.12 -39.97 -30.92
C LEU A 733 -15.99 -39.02 -31.76
N GLN A 734 -15.42 -37.88 -32.18
CA GLN A 734 -16.10 -36.87 -32.99
C GLN A 734 -15.10 -36.20 -33.95
N ALA A 735 -15.29 -36.44 -35.24
CA ALA A 735 -14.50 -35.82 -36.31
C ALA A 735 -14.76 -34.31 -36.49
N ASN A 736 -15.96 -33.86 -36.10
CA ASN A 736 -16.45 -32.50 -36.34
C ASN A 736 -17.13 -31.94 -35.07
N ALA A 737 -16.34 -31.66 -34.02
CA ALA A 737 -16.85 -30.90 -32.87
C ALA A 737 -16.79 -29.39 -33.15
N GLY A 738 -17.65 -28.62 -32.46
CA GLY A 738 -18.03 -27.27 -32.87
C GLY A 738 -16.90 -26.23 -32.87
N VAL A 739 -16.97 -25.29 -33.82
CA VAL A 739 -16.10 -24.10 -33.84
C VAL A 739 -16.49 -23.15 -32.71
N SER A 740 -15.54 -22.84 -31.84
CA SER A 740 -15.70 -21.80 -30.81
C SER A 740 -15.15 -20.46 -31.31
N VAL A 741 -15.93 -19.39 -31.13
CA VAL A 741 -15.55 -18.03 -31.56
C VAL A 741 -14.87 -17.31 -30.40
N LYS A 742 -13.54 -17.18 -30.46
CA LYS A 742 -12.75 -16.42 -29.48
C LYS A 742 -12.85 -14.93 -29.80
N SER A 743 -14.04 -14.37 -29.60
CA SER A 743 -14.33 -12.96 -29.94
C SER A 743 -13.31 -12.01 -29.30
N SER A 744 -12.56 -11.30 -30.14
CA SER A 744 -11.60 -10.28 -29.69
C SER A 744 -12.36 -9.22 -28.90
N GLY A 745 -12.16 -9.24 -27.58
CA GLY A 745 -12.98 -8.53 -26.62
C GLY A 745 -12.72 -7.02 -26.57
N THR A 746 -12.42 -6.36 -27.69
CA THR A 746 -11.96 -4.97 -27.81
C THR A 746 -12.68 -4.01 -26.88
N LYS A 747 -14.02 -4.06 -26.81
CA LYS A 747 -14.83 -3.23 -25.90
C LYS A 747 -14.57 -3.52 -24.42
N LYS A 748 -14.37 -4.79 -24.03
CA LYS A 748 -14.01 -5.22 -22.67
C LYS A 748 -12.56 -4.87 -22.33
N THR A 749 -11.61 -5.13 -23.24
CA THR A 749 -10.19 -4.81 -23.05
C THR A 749 -9.97 -3.30 -22.88
N LEU A 750 -10.60 -2.50 -23.75
CA LEU A 750 -10.56 -1.03 -23.65
C LEU A 750 -11.23 -0.53 -22.37
N ALA A 751 -12.39 -1.06 -21.99
CA ALA A 751 -13.06 -0.68 -20.75
C ALA A 751 -12.23 -1.00 -19.50
N VAL A 752 -11.62 -2.18 -19.42
CA VAL A 752 -10.73 -2.57 -18.31
C VAL A 752 -9.48 -1.69 -18.27
N ALA A 753 -8.88 -1.36 -19.41
CA ALA A 753 -7.72 -0.50 -19.49
C ALA A 753 -8.03 0.97 -19.09
N LEU A 754 -9.15 1.52 -19.53
CA LEU A 754 -9.59 2.86 -19.13
C LEU A 754 -9.93 2.93 -17.64
N LEU A 755 -10.64 1.93 -17.10
CA LEU A 755 -10.98 1.87 -15.68
C LEU A 755 -9.72 1.70 -14.81
N GLY A 756 -8.78 0.85 -15.23
CA GLY A 756 -7.47 0.69 -14.60
C GLY A 756 -6.63 1.97 -14.65
N GLY A 757 -6.58 2.65 -15.80
CA GLY A 757 -5.87 3.92 -15.97
C GLY A 757 -6.45 5.06 -15.12
N LEU A 758 -7.78 5.11 -14.96
CA LEU A 758 -8.46 6.06 -14.09
C LEU A 758 -8.17 5.80 -12.60
N ILE A 759 -8.22 4.54 -12.16
CA ILE A 759 -7.88 4.14 -10.79
C ILE A 759 -6.40 4.43 -10.50
N PHE A 760 -5.49 4.02 -11.38
CA PHE A 760 -4.05 4.29 -11.27
C PHE A 760 -3.78 5.79 -11.23
N GLY A 761 -4.39 6.55 -12.13
CA GLY A 761 -4.24 8.00 -12.22
C GLY A 761 -4.67 8.71 -10.94
N ALA A 762 -5.82 8.34 -10.39
CA ALA A 762 -6.31 8.88 -9.12
C ALA A 762 -5.40 8.51 -7.93
N LEU A 763 -4.90 7.28 -7.91
CA LEU A 763 -4.00 6.79 -6.86
C LEU A 763 -2.63 7.49 -6.94
N LEU A 764 -2.05 7.67 -8.13
CA LEU A 764 -0.79 8.40 -8.31
C LEU A 764 -0.95 9.89 -7.99
N ALA A 765 -2.06 10.51 -8.39
CA ALA A 765 -2.41 11.89 -8.01
C ALA A 765 -2.48 12.07 -6.48
N TRP A 766 -3.04 11.08 -5.76
CA TRP A 766 -3.10 11.04 -4.30
C TRP A 766 -1.72 10.83 -3.65
N VAL A 767 -0.91 9.87 -4.14
CA VAL A 767 0.45 9.58 -3.64
C VAL A 767 1.37 10.78 -3.83
N LEU A 768 1.42 11.37 -5.02
CA LEU A 768 2.18 12.59 -5.28
C LEU A 768 1.66 13.78 -4.43
N GLY A 769 0.37 13.80 -4.11
CA GLY A 769 -0.26 14.77 -3.20
C GLY A 769 0.25 14.64 -1.76
N ALA A 770 0.33 13.41 -1.25
CA ALA A 770 0.91 13.11 0.07
C ALA A 770 2.43 13.36 0.13
N ALA A 771 3.15 13.14 -0.98
CA ALA A 771 4.60 13.36 -1.06
C ALA A 771 5.01 14.84 -1.07
N SER A 772 4.17 15.74 -1.58
CA SER A 772 4.52 17.17 -1.66
C SER A 772 4.57 17.86 -0.28
N ARG A 773 5.76 18.34 0.09
CA ARG A 773 6.05 18.98 1.39
C ARG A 773 5.46 20.39 1.55
N ARG A 774 5.04 21.05 0.47
CA ARG A 774 4.27 22.31 0.54
C ARG A 774 2.91 22.11 1.20
N LEU A 775 2.50 23.09 2.01
CA LEU A 775 1.22 23.15 2.71
C LEU A 775 0.12 23.69 1.77
N SER A 776 -1.07 23.09 1.80
CA SER A 776 -2.19 23.46 0.93
C SER A 776 -3.56 23.53 1.60
N SER A 777 -3.62 23.31 2.92
CA SER A 777 -4.76 23.54 3.82
C SER A 777 -4.27 23.53 5.29
N PRO A 778 -5.06 24.02 6.26
CA PRO A 778 -4.69 24.01 7.69
C PRO A 778 -4.46 22.61 8.24
N ALA A 779 -5.23 21.61 7.76
CA ALA A 779 -5.06 20.21 8.15
C ALA A 779 -3.67 19.65 7.76
N GLU A 780 -3.05 20.18 6.70
CA GLU A 780 -1.69 19.79 6.32
C GLU A 780 -0.61 20.38 7.23
N LEU A 781 -0.89 21.46 7.97
CA LEU A 781 0.02 21.98 9.01
C LEU A 781 0.13 20.96 10.15
N MET A 782 -1.01 20.45 10.63
CA MET A 782 -1.04 19.41 11.66
C MET A 782 -0.53 18.05 11.16
N GLU A 783 -0.80 17.67 9.89
CA GLU A 783 -0.30 16.40 9.32
C GLU A 783 1.21 16.41 9.05
N LYS A 784 1.73 17.49 8.46
CA LYS A 784 3.11 17.56 7.93
C LYS A 784 4.09 18.21 8.92
N ALA A 785 3.68 19.28 9.59
CA ALA A 785 4.51 20.02 10.56
C ALA A 785 4.17 19.69 12.03
N ARG A 786 3.09 18.94 12.31
CA ARG A 786 2.60 18.62 13.68
C ARG A 786 2.27 19.84 14.55
N ILE A 787 1.96 20.98 13.92
CA ILE A 787 1.55 22.20 14.62
C ILE A 787 0.05 22.40 14.38
N GLU A 788 -0.70 22.62 15.46
CA GLU A 788 -2.10 23.04 15.40
C GLU A 788 -2.15 24.56 15.15
N PRO A 789 -2.88 25.04 14.11
CA PRO A 789 -2.94 26.47 13.81
C PRO A 789 -3.74 27.21 14.90
N LEU A 790 -3.15 28.28 15.43
CA LEU A 790 -3.78 29.16 16.43
C LEU A 790 -5.00 29.89 15.84
N VAL A 791 -4.93 30.21 14.55
CA VAL A 791 -6.01 30.83 13.76
C VAL A 791 -5.90 30.40 12.31
N VAL A 792 -7.02 30.30 11.61
CA VAL A 792 -7.07 30.09 10.16
C VAL A 792 -7.69 31.33 9.50
N ILE A 793 -6.90 31.99 8.67
CA ILE A 793 -7.29 33.22 7.97
C ILE A 793 -7.77 32.80 6.57
N PRO A 794 -9.09 32.88 6.28
CA PRO A 794 -9.63 32.54 4.97
C PRO A 794 -9.16 33.56 3.91
N PRO A 795 -9.20 33.22 2.62
CA PRO A 795 -8.73 34.10 1.58
C PRO A 795 -9.72 35.24 1.32
N GLY A 796 -9.23 36.47 1.24
CA GLY A 796 -10.03 37.63 0.86
C GLY A 796 -10.52 37.59 -0.59
N GLY A 797 -11.42 38.51 -0.93
CA GLY A 797 -11.98 38.69 -2.28
C GLY A 797 -13.46 38.34 -2.44
N GLY A 798 -14.24 38.34 -1.36
CA GLY A 798 -15.69 38.19 -1.43
C GLY A 798 -16.37 38.54 -0.11
N ALA A 799 -17.52 39.22 -0.15
CA ALA A 799 -18.12 39.88 1.02
C ALA A 799 -18.41 38.96 2.23
N THR A 800 -18.67 37.67 2.00
CA THR A 800 -18.81 36.67 3.08
C THR A 800 -17.46 36.20 3.63
N ALA A 801 -16.47 35.99 2.75
CA ALA A 801 -15.11 35.62 3.13
C ALA A 801 -14.43 36.75 3.93
N GLU A 802 -14.58 38.01 3.51
CA GLU A 802 -14.02 39.16 4.22
C GLU A 802 -14.64 39.32 5.62
N ARG A 803 -15.97 39.19 5.77
CA ARG A 803 -16.63 39.17 7.08
C ARG A 803 -16.15 38.01 7.98
N GLN A 804 -15.80 36.86 7.40
CA GLN A 804 -15.24 35.74 8.15
C GLN A 804 -13.77 35.97 8.53
N ARG A 805 -12.98 36.56 7.62
CA ARG A 805 -11.58 36.95 7.82
C ARG A 805 -11.45 37.98 8.93
N GLU A 806 -12.27 39.02 8.88
CA GLU A 806 -12.38 40.06 9.90
C GLU A 806 -12.73 39.46 11.27
N ARG A 807 -13.72 38.54 11.34
CA ARG A 807 -14.04 37.82 12.59
C ARG A 807 -12.85 37.03 13.15
N GLN A 808 -12.10 36.33 12.29
CA GLN A 808 -10.90 35.58 12.71
C GLN A 808 -9.77 36.50 13.18
N LEU A 809 -9.56 37.65 12.53
CA LEU A 809 -8.56 38.65 12.95
C LEU A 809 -8.94 39.31 14.28
N ARG A 810 -10.22 39.69 14.48
CA ARG A 810 -10.73 40.15 15.78
C ARG A 810 -10.56 39.10 16.88
N GLN A 811 -10.82 37.82 16.57
CA GLN A 811 -10.62 36.71 17.52
C GLN A 811 -9.15 36.54 17.90
N LEU A 812 -8.23 36.54 16.93
CA LEU A 812 -6.78 36.52 17.17
C LEU A 812 -6.35 37.68 18.07
N ALA A 813 -6.79 38.90 17.78
CA ALA A 813 -6.43 40.09 18.55
C ALA A 813 -6.99 40.06 19.98
N ALA A 814 -8.18 39.48 20.18
CA ALA A 814 -8.73 39.21 21.51
C ALA A 814 -7.91 38.13 22.27
N THR A 815 -7.43 37.08 21.59
CA THR A 815 -6.52 36.09 22.20
C THR A 815 -5.19 36.72 22.61
N VAL A 816 -4.61 37.60 21.77
CA VAL A 816 -3.40 38.37 22.11
C VAL A 816 -3.64 39.31 23.31
N ALA A 817 -4.81 39.94 23.38
CA ALA A 817 -5.19 40.84 24.48
C ALA A 817 -5.38 40.14 25.85
N LEU A 818 -5.58 38.82 25.88
CA LEU A 818 -5.76 38.00 27.09
C LEU A 818 -4.44 37.42 27.63
N LEU A 819 -3.31 37.67 26.97
CA LEU A 819 -2.00 37.18 27.42
C LEU A 819 -1.55 37.94 28.67
N ASN A 820 -1.29 37.20 29.75
CA ASN A 820 -0.83 37.76 31.03
C ASN A 820 0.67 38.11 30.98
N VAL A 821 1.01 39.12 30.18
CA VAL A 821 2.37 39.63 29.91
C VAL A 821 2.52 40.97 30.64
N PRO A 822 3.71 41.35 31.15
CA PRO A 822 3.94 42.71 31.62
C PRO A 822 3.52 43.74 30.57
N LYS A 823 2.80 44.76 31.02
CA LYS A 823 2.61 45.97 30.22
C LYS A 823 3.88 46.82 30.30
N PRO A 824 4.39 47.33 29.17
CA PRO A 824 3.81 47.25 27.84
C PRO A 824 4.38 46.09 27.01
N THR A 825 3.50 45.48 26.23
CA THR A 825 3.72 44.20 25.57
C THR A 825 4.22 44.37 24.15
N VAL A 826 5.20 43.56 23.74
CA VAL A 826 5.80 43.56 22.40
C VAL A 826 5.48 42.23 21.70
N VAL A 827 4.88 42.29 20.52
CA VAL A 827 4.49 41.12 19.72
C VAL A 827 5.13 41.20 18.33
N ALA A 828 6.00 40.25 17.99
CA ALA A 828 6.52 40.11 16.63
C ALA A 828 5.55 39.26 15.77
N VAL A 829 5.34 39.67 14.53
CA VAL A 829 4.63 38.90 13.50
C VAL A 829 5.64 38.51 12.43
N ALA A 830 5.88 37.21 12.24
CA ALA A 830 6.99 36.69 11.45
C ALA A 830 6.53 35.71 10.34
N PRO A 831 6.55 36.10 9.05
CA PRO A 831 6.28 35.18 7.94
C PRO A 831 7.37 34.11 7.81
N VAL A 832 6.98 32.86 7.58
CA VAL A 832 7.95 31.78 7.27
C VAL A 832 8.57 31.96 5.88
N GLU A 833 7.78 32.39 4.90
CA GLU A 833 8.13 32.73 3.51
C GLU A 833 7.33 34.00 3.15
N ARG A 834 7.81 34.91 2.27
CA ARG A 834 6.99 36.07 1.83
C ARG A 834 5.67 35.61 1.21
N MET A 835 4.55 36.12 1.74
CA MET A 835 3.20 35.76 1.30
C MET A 835 2.26 36.98 1.33
N PRO A 836 1.40 37.18 0.31
CA PRO A 836 0.43 38.28 0.28
C PRO A 836 -0.50 38.25 1.49
N GLY A 837 -0.75 39.41 2.10
CA GLY A 837 -1.64 39.55 3.24
C GLY A 837 -1.04 39.07 4.57
N THR A 838 0.29 39.06 4.71
CA THR A 838 0.95 38.92 6.02
C THR A 838 0.93 40.25 6.78
N ASP A 839 1.30 41.30 6.07
CA ASP A 839 1.40 42.71 6.49
C ASP A 839 0.06 43.15 7.12
N GLU A 840 -1.03 42.82 6.41
CA GLU A 840 -2.42 43.02 6.79
C GLU A 840 -2.81 42.36 8.13
N ILE A 841 -2.08 41.33 8.60
CA ILE A 841 -2.28 40.70 9.92
C ILE A 841 -1.68 41.58 11.03
N ALA A 842 -0.47 42.11 10.81
CA ALA A 842 0.19 43.00 11.77
C ALA A 842 -0.57 44.34 11.87
N GLU A 843 -0.96 44.89 10.72
CA GLU A 843 -1.81 46.08 10.61
C GLU A 843 -3.17 45.88 11.30
N SER A 844 -3.89 44.79 11.00
CA SER A 844 -5.19 44.50 11.63
C SER A 844 -5.08 44.28 13.14
N LEU A 845 -4.01 43.63 13.62
CA LEU A 845 -3.76 43.43 15.04
C LEU A 845 -3.50 44.77 15.76
N ALA A 846 -2.73 45.65 15.14
CA ALA A 846 -2.45 46.98 15.67
C ALA A 846 -3.70 47.87 15.69
N ARG A 847 -4.40 48.00 14.55
CA ARG A 847 -5.59 48.84 14.40
C ARG A 847 -6.71 48.43 15.35
N TYR A 848 -7.03 47.13 15.42
CA TYR A 848 -8.05 46.62 16.35
C TYR A 848 -7.76 47.00 17.82
N ARG A 849 -6.48 47.01 18.23
CA ARG A 849 -6.09 47.36 19.61
C ARG A 849 -6.13 48.86 19.87
N ALA A 850 -5.82 49.69 18.87
CA ALA A 850 -6.02 51.14 18.92
C ALA A 850 -7.51 51.51 19.00
N ASP A 851 -8.37 50.87 18.20
CA ASP A 851 -9.83 51.07 18.22
C ASP A 851 -10.44 50.72 19.58
N HIS A 852 -9.91 49.68 20.24
CA HIS A 852 -10.30 49.29 21.60
C HIS A 852 -9.54 50.06 22.69
N GLY A 853 -8.93 51.20 22.33
CA GLY A 853 -8.46 52.23 23.23
C GLY A 853 -7.01 52.12 23.71
N ALA A 854 -6.27 51.07 23.35
CA ALA A 854 -4.87 50.91 23.76
C ALA A 854 -3.93 51.78 22.90
N ARG A 855 -2.94 52.42 23.52
CA ARG A 855 -1.88 53.13 22.77
C ARG A 855 -1.06 52.08 22.03
N THR A 856 -1.10 52.07 20.71
CA THR A 856 -0.56 50.98 19.90
C THR A 856 0.43 51.52 18.87
N ILE A 857 1.61 50.90 18.78
CA ILE A 857 2.63 51.25 17.79
C ILE A 857 2.90 50.03 16.89
N LEU A 858 2.84 50.23 15.58
CA LEU A 858 3.26 49.25 14.57
C LEU A 858 4.68 49.61 14.08
N VAL A 859 5.58 48.64 13.99
CA VAL A 859 6.98 48.83 13.59
C VAL A 859 7.27 48.01 12.34
N HIS A 860 7.64 48.68 11.25
CA HIS A 860 7.93 48.11 9.95
C HIS A 860 9.41 47.70 9.86
N ALA A 861 9.74 46.54 10.45
CA ALA A 861 11.10 45.99 10.46
C ALA A 861 11.42 45.09 9.24
N ASP A 862 10.47 44.90 8.33
CA ASP A 862 10.58 44.06 7.14
C ASP A 862 11.18 44.77 5.90
N GLY A 863 11.52 46.05 6.03
CA GLY A 863 12.04 46.89 4.95
C GLY A 863 10.96 47.55 4.08
N THR A 864 9.69 47.58 4.52
CA THR A 864 8.68 48.44 3.88
C THR A 864 9.04 49.93 4.07
N PRO A 865 9.17 50.73 2.98
CA PRO A 865 9.47 52.15 3.09
C PRO A 865 8.25 52.96 3.55
N ALA A 866 8.49 54.12 4.14
CA ALA A 866 7.42 55.04 4.56
C ALA A 866 6.54 55.48 3.35
N PRO A 867 5.22 55.68 3.55
CA PRO A 867 4.34 56.23 2.52
C PRO A 867 4.79 57.63 2.07
N LEU A 868 4.71 57.90 0.76
CA LEU A 868 5.06 59.21 0.18
C LEU A 868 4.18 60.35 0.73
N ASP A 869 2.94 60.03 1.08
CA ASP A 869 1.95 61.00 1.59
C ASP A 869 2.14 61.31 3.09
N ALA A 870 3.00 60.56 3.80
CA ALA A 870 3.28 60.75 5.22
C ALA A 870 4.37 61.82 5.50
N VAL A 871 4.89 62.46 4.47
CA VAL A 871 6.08 63.34 4.53
C VAL A 871 5.82 64.70 5.18
N GLU A 872 4.57 65.12 5.33
CA GLU A 872 4.19 66.38 6.02
C GLU A 872 3.96 66.22 7.54
N GLY A 873 4.21 65.03 8.11
CA GLY A 873 4.01 64.73 9.53
C GLY A 873 5.13 65.19 10.47
N ASP A 874 4.78 65.47 11.73
CA ASP A 874 5.69 65.95 12.77
C ASP A 874 6.64 64.83 13.25
N PHE A 875 7.86 64.78 12.68
CA PHE A 875 8.82 63.68 12.86
C PHE A 875 9.51 63.68 14.23
N GLU A 876 8.84 63.16 15.28
CA GLU A 876 9.53 62.75 16.51
C GLU A 876 10.59 61.67 16.21
N SER A 877 11.87 62.03 16.32
CA SER A 877 13.00 61.11 16.09
C SER A 877 13.18 60.13 17.26
N VAL A 878 12.40 59.04 17.27
CA VAL A 878 12.41 58.01 18.34
C VAL A 878 13.79 57.33 18.48
N ALA A 879 14.54 57.26 17.39
CA ALA A 879 15.98 57.06 17.35
C ALA A 879 16.56 57.70 16.07
N LEU A 880 17.87 57.97 16.01
CA LEU A 880 18.56 58.67 14.90
C LEU A 880 18.47 58.01 13.50
N ARG A 881 17.72 56.91 13.33
CA ARG A 881 17.51 56.19 12.06
C ARG A 881 16.07 55.68 11.84
N TRP A 882 15.13 56.00 12.72
CA TRP A 882 13.73 55.53 12.67
C TRP A 882 12.75 56.69 12.85
N SER A 883 11.76 56.80 11.95
CA SER A 883 10.74 57.85 11.96
C SER A 883 9.43 57.33 12.55
N LEU A 884 8.77 58.18 13.34
CA LEU A 884 7.43 57.93 13.87
C LEU A 884 6.41 58.73 13.05
N VAL A 885 5.45 58.04 12.47
CA VAL A 885 4.34 58.58 11.68
C VAL A 885 3.04 58.41 12.46
N SER A 886 2.16 59.41 12.42
CA SER A 886 0.80 59.28 12.96
C SER A 886 -0.16 58.78 11.89
N SER A 887 -0.84 57.66 12.15
CA SER A 887 -1.87 57.13 11.27
C SER A 887 -3.20 57.89 11.47
N GLU A 888 -4.07 57.93 10.47
CA GLU A 888 -5.36 58.68 10.54
C GLU A 888 -6.33 58.12 11.61
N SER A 889 -6.13 56.92 12.11
CA SER A 889 -7.01 56.23 13.07
C SER A 889 -6.96 56.80 14.49
N GLY A 890 -7.58 57.98 14.68
CA GLY A 890 -8.04 58.46 15.99
C GLY A 890 -6.94 58.75 17.02
N GLY A 891 -5.70 58.96 16.58
CA GLY A 891 -4.58 59.39 17.44
C GLY A 891 -4.08 58.36 18.47
N ARG A 892 -4.52 57.09 18.38
CA ARG A 892 -4.05 56.00 19.28
C ARG A 892 -3.18 54.94 18.59
N MET A 893 -3.16 54.92 17.26
CA MET A 893 -2.20 54.15 16.47
C MET A 893 -1.10 55.08 15.95
N ARG A 894 0.16 54.67 16.09
CA ARG A 894 1.30 55.27 15.38
C ARG A 894 2.07 54.18 14.64
N GLU A 895 2.74 54.54 13.56
CA GLU A 895 3.51 53.63 12.70
C GLU A 895 4.99 54.08 12.71
N VAL A 896 5.92 53.12 12.68
CA VAL A 896 7.36 53.37 12.75
C VAL A 896 8.03 52.76 11.53
N PHE A 897 8.72 53.59 10.76
CA PHE A 897 9.39 53.21 9.51
C PHE A 897 10.90 53.46 9.61
N PRO A 898 11.72 52.69 8.87
CA PRO A 898 13.14 52.98 8.74
C PRO A 898 13.35 54.23 7.88
N VAL A 899 14.29 55.10 8.26
CA VAL A 899 14.61 56.36 7.54
C VAL A 899 15.67 56.15 6.45
N SER A 900 16.30 54.97 6.44
CA SER A 900 17.45 54.65 5.58
C SER A 900 17.03 54.06 4.22
N ASP A 901 17.95 54.04 3.25
CA ASP A 901 17.80 53.26 2.01
C ASP A 901 17.41 51.81 2.34
N PRO A 902 16.45 51.19 1.63
CA PRO A 902 16.07 49.79 1.81
C PRO A 902 17.23 48.77 1.85
N GLN A 903 18.41 49.10 1.32
CA GLN A 903 19.60 48.24 1.40
C GLN A 903 20.41 48.37 2.71
N ASP A 904 20.30 49.47 3.46
CA ASP A 904 20.96 49.66 4.78
C ASP A 904 20.08 49.22 5.96
N VAL A 905 18.84 48.78 5.71
CA VAL A 905 17.91 48.27 6.74
C VAL A 905 18.53 47.14 7.57
N HIS A 906 19.36 46.30 6.95
CA HIS A 906 20.12 45.25 7.63
C HIS A 906 20.98 45.78 8.81
N GLY A 907 21.58 46.97 8.66
CA GLY A 907 22.34 47.63 9.73
C GLY A 907 21.47 48.14 10.88
N LEU A 908 20.17 48.35 10.67
CA LEU A 908 19.23 48.84 11.68
C LEU A 908 18.72 47.72 12.61
N LEU A 909 18.73 46.46 12.15
CA LEU A 909 18.13 45.31 12.83
C LEU A 909 19.07 44.63 13.85
N GLY A 910 20.25 45.20 14.12
CA GLY A 910 21.18 44.69 15.13
C GLY A 910 20.59 44.75 16.54
N MET A 911 20.86 43.71 17.35
CA MET A 911 20.30 43.49 18.70
C MET A 911 20.29 44.72 19.62
N GLU A 912 21.38 45.49 19.65
CA GLU A 912 21.52 46.68 20.49
C GLU A 912 20.61 47.83 20.01
N HIS A 913 20.61 48.12 18.71
CA HIS A 913 19.75 49.14 18.11
C HIS A 913 18.27 48.80 18.26
N LEU A 914 17.88 47.53 18.02
CA LEU A 914 16.51 47.08 18.15
C LEU A 914 16.06 47.03 19.62
N GLY A 915 16.94 46.61 20.53
CA GLY A 915 16.70 46.65 21.97
C GLY A 915 16.45 48.07 22.49
N ASN A 916 17.28 49.04 22.07
CA ASN A 916 17.13 50.46 22.40
C ASN A 916 15.85 51.07 21.79
N LEU A 917 15.51 50.74 20.54
CA LEU A 917 14.25 51.13 19.91
C LEU A 917 13.05 50.60 20.70
N VAL A 918 13.04 49.30 21.01
CA VAL A 918 11.93 48.67 21.75
C VAL A 918 11.83 49.20 23.18
N ALA A 919 12.94 49.50 23.86
CA ALA A 919 12.93 50.15 25.17
C ALA A 919 12.32 51.57 25.10
N SER A 920 12.68 52.37 24.08
CA SER A 920 12.09 53.69 23.82
C SER A 920 10.58 53.59 23.55
N LEU A 921 10.16 52.68 22.66
CA LEU A 921 8.75 52.46 22.32
C LEU A 921 7.92 51.93 23.49
N ARG A 922 8.48 51.05 24.33
CA ARG A 922 7.82 50.59 25.58
C ARG A 922 7.45 51.77 26.49
N SER A 923 8.20 52.87 26.53
CA SER A 923 7.82 54.04 27.34
C SER A 923 6.58 54.81 26.82
N ARG A 924 6.13 54.55 25.58
CA ARG A 924 5.14 55.38 24.86
C ARG A 924 3.83 54.65 24.52
N ALA A 925 3.80 53.32 24.51
CA ALA A 925 2.68 52.49 24.08
C ALA A 925 2.21 51.49 25.15
N ASP A 926 0.98 50.99 25.05
CA ASP A 926 0.48 49.79 25.76
C ASP A 926 0.88 48.49 25.02
N LEU A 927 0.94 48.56 23.69
CA LEU A 927 1.25 47.45 22.78
C LEU A 927 2.18 47.94 21.65
N VAL A 928 3.25 47.18 21.39
CA VAL A 928 4.09 47.34 20.19
C VAL A 928 3.95 46.07 19.34
N VAL A 929 3.56 46.23 18.08
CA VAL A 929 3.53 45.16 17.07
C VAL A 929 4.72 45.37 16.14
N ILE A 930 5.56 44.34 15.94
CA ILE A 930 6.72 44.41 15.05
C ILE A 930 6.52 43.46 13.87
N GLN A 931 6.47 44.02 12.66
CA GLN A 931 6.41 43.27 11.41
C GLN A 931 7.82 42.84 11.01
N SER A 932 8.11 41.54 11.14
CA SER A 932 9.44 40.97 10.92
C SER A 932 9.63 40.53 9.45
N PRO A 933 10.84 40.62 8.86
CA PRO A 933 11.11 40.07 7.54
C PRO A 933 10.94 38.54 7.53
N ALA A 934 10.80 37.96 6.33
CA ALA A 934 10.57 36.52 6.20
C ALA A 934 11.72 35.68 6.77
N VAL A 935 11.37 34.72 7.62
CA VAL A 935 12.29 33.86 8.38
C VAL A 935 13.18 32.99 7.47
N SER A 936 12.70 32.69 6.25
CA SER A 936 13.48 32.00 5.21
C SER A 936 14.45 32.88 4.43
N GLU A 937 14.40 34.21 4.60
CA GLU A 937 15.12 35.19 3.77
C GLU A 937 16.16 36.01 4.55
N SER A 938 15.89 36.37 5.81
CA SER A 938 16.87 37.03 6.67
C SER A 938 17.02 36.36 8.04
N ALA A 939 18.28 36.19 8.45
CA ALA A 939 18.65 35.79 9.80
C ALA A 939 18.28 36.84 10.86
N GLU A 940 18.13 38.11 10.48
CA GLU A 940 17.69 39.19 11.37
C GLU A 940 16.26 38.99 11.86
N SER A 941 15.43 38.24 11.13
CA SER A 941 14.07 37.88 11.55
C SER A 941 14.07 37.19 12.93
N TYR A 942 15.09 36.38 13.23
CA TYR A 942 15.27 35.76 14.54
C TYR A 942 15.70 36.76 15.62
N MET A 943 16.51 37.78 15.27
CA MET A 943 16.88 38.86 16.20
C MET A 943 15.64 39.69 16.56
N VAL A 944 14.82 40.06 15.55
CA VAL A 944 13.55 40.76 15.75
C VAL A 944 12.61 39.98 16.67
N CYS A 945 12.46 38.67 16.44
CA CYS A 945 11.65 37.81 17.28
C CYS A 945 12.20 37.62 18.72
N SER A 946 13.51 37.81 18.94
CA SER A 946 14.14 37.65 20.27
C SER A 946 13.94 38.84 21.21
N VAL A 947 13.65 40.04 20.67
CA VAL A 947 13.41 41.27 21.46
C VAL A 947 11.92 41.44 21.81
N ALA A 948 11.03 40.64 21.20
CA ALA A 948 9.60 40.63 21.48
C ALA A 948 9.22 39.70 22.64
N ASP A 949 8.23 40.09 23.46
CA ASP A 949 7.74 39.25 24.56
C ASP A 949 7.00 38.00 24.05
N ARG A 950 6.43 38.07 22.84
CA ARG A 950 5.80 36.96 22.11
C ARG A 950 6.02 37.07 20.59
N THR A 951 6.13 35.93 19.92
CA THR A 951 6.19 35.85 18.44
C THR A 951 5.03 35.03 17.88
N LEU A 952 4.27 35.61 16.93
CA LEU A 952 3.29 34.92 16.09
C LEU A 952 3.94 34.57 14.75
N LEU A 953 4.06 33.28 14.45
CA LEU A 953 4.60 32.80 13.18
C LEU A 953 3.48 32.70 12.14
N VAL A 954 3.70 33.19 10.92
CA VAL A 954 2.70 33.16 9.83
C VAL A 954 3.14 32.17 8.74
N ALA A 955 2.36 31.11 8.60
CA ALA A 955 2.48 30.12 7.53
C ALA A 955 1.26 30.21 6.59
N GLY A 956 1.34 29.65 5.37
CA GLY A 956 0.21 29.70 4.47
C GLY A 956 0.20 28.65 3.37
N ALA A 957 -0.87 28.65 2.59
CA ALA A 957 -1.00 27.78 1.43
C ALA A 957 0.09 28.14 0.40
N GLY A 958 1.11 27.28 0.29
CA GLY A 958 2.32 27.52 -0.47
C GLY A 958 3.59 27.16 0.31
N SER A 959 3.66 27.51 1.59
CA SER A 959 4.87 27.35 2.42
C SER A 959 5.31 25.90 2.53
N SER A 960 6.60 25.62 2.65
CA SER A 960 7.10 24.27 2.95
C SER A 960 6.89 23.92 4.41
N ALA A 961 6.34 22.74 4.70
CA ALA A 961 6.20 22.24 6.07
C ALA A 961 7.56 22.11 6.79
N ASP A 962 8.63 21.83 6.03
CA ASP A 962 10.00 21.79 6.57
C ASP A 962 10.47 23.19 7.02
N SER A 963 10.12 24.26 6.27
CA SER A 963 10.48 25.64 6.62
C SER A 963 9.77 26.09 7.90
N VAL A 964 8.49 25.72 8.07
CA VAL A 964 7.73 26.02 9.30
C VAL A 964 8.33 25.31 10.52
N LEU A 965 8.71 24.02 10.36
CA LEU A 965 9.41 23.27 11.40
C LEU A 965 10.78 23.88 11.74
N ALA A 966 11.60 24.17 10.73
CA ALA A 966 12.92 24.76 10.93
C ALA A 966 12.85 26.13 11.62
N ALA A 967 11.94 27.01 11.18
CA ALA A 967 11.69 28.31 11.80
C ALA A 967 11.33 28.16 13.29
N ARG A 968 10.38 27.26 13.61
CA ARG A 968 9.98 26.98 15.00
C ARG A 968 11.13 26.43 15.83
N ASP A 969 11.77 25.36 15.37
CA ASP A 969 12.83 24.65 16.11
C ASP A 969 14.09 25.51 16.29
N GLN A 970 14.29 26.53 15.45
CA GLN A 970 15.34 27.54 15.59
C GLN A 970 14.92 28.68 16.53
N MET A 971 13.68 29.15 16.46
CA MET A 971 13.11 30.10 17.43
C MET A 971 13.14 29.54 18.87
N GLU A 972 12.71 28.29 19.07
CA GLU A 972 12.77 27.61 20.38
C GLU A 972 14.22 27.53 20.91
N ARG A 973 15.22 27.31 20.04
CA ARG A 973 16.66 27.30 20.41
C ARG A 973 17.23 28.68 20.77
N VAL A 974 16.70 29.75 20.19
CA VAL A 974 17.09 31.14 20.49
C VAL A 974 16.36 31.67 21.74
N GLY A 975 15.43 30.88 22.33
CA GLY A 975 14.64 31.28 23.50
C GLY A 975 13.44 32.16 23.15
N VAL A 976 13.06 32.25 21.87
CA VAL A 976 11.92 33.04 21.40
C VAL A 976 10.61 32.47 21.95
N SER A 977 9.84 33.30 22.62
CA SER A 977 8.57 32.93 23.24
C SER A 977 7.44 32.85 22.20
N LEU A 978 7.30 31.70 21.55
CA LEU A 978 6.27 31.49 20.52
C LEU A 978 4.85 31.58 21.11
N LEU A 979 3.95 32.27 20.39
CA LEU A 979 2.52 32.33 20.69
C LEU A 979 1.73 31.22 19.96
N GLY A 980 2.15 30.89 18.74
CA GLY A 980 1.52 29.89 17.88
C GLY A 980 1.76 30.18 16.40
N VAL A 981 1.05 29.47 15.53
CA VAL A 981 1.11 29.65 14.07
C VAL A 981 -0.23 30.09 13.52
N ALA A 982 -0.28 31.22 12.83
CA ALA A 982 -1.42 31.60 11.99
C ALA A 982 -1.30 30.95 10.61
N PHE A 983 -2.39 30.41 10.06
CA PHE A 983 -2.41 29.82 8.73
C PHE A 983 -3.25 30.63 7.73
N VAL A 984 -2.62 31.15 6.68
CA VAL A 984 -3.28 31.92 5.61
C VAL A 984 -3.65 31.04 4.41
N GLU A 985 -4.93 31.02 4.03
CA GLU A 985 -5.39 30.28 2.86
C GLU A 985 -5.19 31.06 1.54
N ARG A 986 -4.97 30.34 0.43
CA ARG A 986 -4.79 30.96 -0.90
C ARG A 986 -6.14 31.34 -1.53
N PRO A 987 -6.26 32.51 -2.18
CA PRO A 987 -7.43 32.85 -2.97
C PRO A 987 -7.63 31.84 -4.11
N ARG A 988 -8.87 31.37 -4.26
CA ARG A 988 -9.26 30.55 -5.40
C ARG A 988 -9.25 31.44 -6.65
N ARG A 989 -8.25 31.27 -7.53
CA ARG A 989 -8.35 31.73 -8.92
C ARG A 989 -9.66 31.18 -9.52
N ARG A 990 -10.66 32.05 -9.70
CA ARG A 990 -11.67 31.82 -10.74
C ARG A 990 -10.94 31.82 -12.08
N LEU A 991 -11.37 30.99 -13.03
CA LEU A 991 -11.03 31.27 -14.42
C LEU A 991 -11.65 32.64 -14.75
N ALA A 992 -10.88 33.50 -15.42
CA ALA A 992 -11.41 34.76 -15.89
C ALA A 992 -12.43 34.49 -16.99
N ALA A 993 -13.71 34.76 -16.70
CA ALA A 993 -14.61 35.19 -17.77
C ALA A 993 -14.09 36.55 -18.26
N THR A 994 -14.04 36.75 -19.57
CA THR A 994 -13.53 37.96 -20.20
C THR A 994 -14.53 39.11 -20.11
N GLY A 995 -14.05 40.33 -19.84
CA GLY A 995 -14.86 41.51 -19.55
C GLY A 995 -15.05 41.70 -18.04
N ASP A 996 -14.91 42.90 -17.46
CA ASP A 996 -14.66 44.22 -18.06
C ASP A 996 -13.63 45.01 -17.22
N SER A 997 -13.09 46.10 -17.78
CA SER A 997 -12.02 46.91 -17.21
C SER A 997 -12.45 48.34 -16.87
N SER A 998 -11.81 48.92 -15.86
CA SER A 998 -11.98 50.31 -15.38
C SER A 998 -13.31 50.65 -14.69
N LYS A 999 -13.23 50.91 -13.37
CA LYS A 999 -13.80 52.07 -12.65
C LYS A 999 -13.56 51.91 -11.14
N ARG A 1000 -12.35 52.26 -10.69
CA ARG A 1000 -12.15 52.82 -9.34
C ARG A 1000 -12.34 54.33 -9.49
N THR A 1001 -13.45 54.86 -9.02
CA THR A 1001 -13.67 56.31 -8.94
C THR A 1001 -13.19 56.79 -7.57
N THR A 1002 -12.26 57.73 -7.55
CA THR A 1002 -11.86 58.47 -6.35
C THR A 1002 -13.04 59.28 -5.81
N ALA A 1003 -13.25 59.24 -4.49
CA ALA A 1003 -14.24 60.10 -3.84
C ALA A 1003 -13.57 61.42 -3.42
N THR A 1004 -13.99 62.52 -4.04
CA THR A 1004 -13.68 63.90 -3.61
C THR A 1004 -14.98 64.70 -3.52
N VAL A 1005 -14.96 65.80 -2.75
CA VAL A 1005 -16.14 66.37 -2.09
C VAL A 1005 -16.71 67.60 -2.81
N ASN A 1006 -18.06 67.68 -2.90
CA ASN A 1006 -18.88 68.81 -3.38
C ASN A 1006 -18.67 69.19 -4.88
N SER A 1007 -19.61 69.84 -5.60
CA SER A 1007 -20.80 70.63 -5.21
C SER A 1007 -21.90 70.67 -6.29
N GLN A 1008 -23.15 70.86 -5.86
CA GLN A 1008 -24.26 71.61 -6.53
C GLN A 1008 -24.80 71.22 -7.95
N ALA A 1009 -26.14 71.25 -8.02
CA ALA A 1009 -27.01 71.73 -9.11
C ALA A 1009 -27.35 70.87 -10.38
N THR A 1010 -28.66 70.59 -10.49
CA THR A 1010 -29.56 70.69 -11.68
C THR A 1010 -29.36 69.85 -12.97
N ASP A 1011 -30.33 68.96 -13.18
CA ASP A 1011 -31.22 68.85 -14.37
C ASP A 1011 -30.83 68.13 -15.68
N ALA A 1012 -31.89 67.79 -16.43
CA ALA A 1012 -32.00 67.39 -17.85
C ALA A 1012 -31.66 65.93 -18.30
N TRP A 1013 -32.72 65.15 -18.45
CA TRP A 1013 -32.95 64.09 -19.47
C TRP A 1013 -33.14 64.71 -20.90
N PRO A 1014 -33.30 63.96 -22.02
CA PRO A 1014 -33.22 62.50 -22.28
C PRO A 1014 -32.49 62.10 -23.62
N SER A 1015 -32.65 60.82 -24.04
CA SER A 1015 -32.76 60.32 -25.44
C SER A 1015 -31.49 60.27 -26.34
N GLU A 1016 -31.37 59.47 -27.42
CA GLU A 1016 -32.19 58.35 -27.94
C GLU A 1016 -31.41 57.37 -28.88
N ALA A 1017 -32.05 56.22 -29.17
CA ALA A 1017 -32.06 55.46 -30.44
C ALA A 1017 -30.76 55.04 -31.22
N ALA A 1018 -30.48 53.72 -31.15
CA ALA A 1018 -30.61 52.77 -32.28
C ALA A 1018 -29.46 52.43 -33.29
N ALA A 1019 -29.53 51.16 -33.71
CA ALA A 1019 -29.12 50.53 -34.99
C ALA A 1019 -27.65 50.17 -35.31
N ALA A 1020 -27.49 48.91 -35.73
CA ALA A 1020 -26.34 48.30 -36.45
C ALA A 1020 -26.85 47.93 -37.89
N PRO A 1021 -26.23 47.07 -38.74
CA PRO A 1021 -24.96 46.30 -38.66
C PRO A 1021 -24.08 46.36 -39.94
N GLY A 1022 -22.98 45.57 -40.05
CA GLY A 1022 -22.18 45.53 -41.31
C GLY A 1022 -20.94 44.60 -41.38
N ALA A 1023 -21.16 43.30 -41.51
CA ALA A 1023 -20.30 42.22 -42.06
C ALA A 1023 -18.80 42.41 -42.50
N SER A 1024 -17.94 41.55 -41.93
CA SER A 1024 -16.96 40.64 -42.59
C SER A 1024 -15.69 41.10 -43.37
N SER A 1025 -14.54 40.71 -42.80
CA SER A 1025 -13.39 39.97 -43.41
C SER A 1025 -12.51 40.57 -44.52
N GLN A 1026 -11.18 40.57 -44.26
CA GLN A 1026 -10.21 39.79 -45.05
C GLN A 1026 -8.96 39.43 -44.22
N ARG A 1027 -7.93 38.80 -44.82
CA ARG A 1027 -6.87 38.03 -44.13
C ARG A 1027 -5.52 38.15 -44.85
N LEU A 1028 -4.42 38.10 -44.08
CA LEU A 1028 -3.03 37.83 -44.54
C LEU A 1028 -2.41 38.95 -45.41
N ASP A 1029 -1.08 39.06 -45.63
CA ASP A 1029 0.02 38.10 -45.45
C ASP A 1029 1.41 38.78 -45.19
N GLU A 1030 2.43 37.98 -44.82
CA GLU A 1030 3.91 38.14 -45.05
C GLU A 1030 4.70 39.48 -44.71
N THR A 1031 6.04 39.56 -44.47
CA THR A 1031 7.15 38.59 -44.22
C THR A 1031 8.39 39.24 -43.54
N LYS A 1032 9.06 38.50 -42.61
CA LYS A 1032 10.55 38.45 -42.36
C LYS A 1032 11.30 39.76 -41.92
N PRO A 1033 12.64 39.75 -41.64
CA PRO A 1033 13.27 39.04 -40.50
C PRO A 1033 14.42 39.78 -39.75
N GLY A 1034 14.77 39.31 -38.54
CA GLY A 1034 16.19 39.05 -38.18
C GLY A 1034 16.89 39.85 -37.05
N VAL A 1035 17.94 39.20 -36.53
CA VAL A 1035 19.06 39.69 -35.69
C VAL A 1035 18.79 40.07 -34.21
N ASP A 1036 19.17 39.14 -33.33
CA ASP A 1036 19.69 39.32 -31.96
C ASP A 1036 21.25 39.17 -32.07
N PRO A 1037 22.14 39.61 -31.13
CA PRO A 1037 21.88 39.87 -29.71
C PRO A 1037 22.50 41.14 -29.08
N SER A 1038 21.95 41.57 -27.94
CA SER A 1038 22.68 41.52 -26.64
C SER A 1038 22.05 42.34 -25.49
N SER A 1039 22.34 41.87 -24.28
CA SER A 1039 22.41 42.61 -23.01
C SER A 1039 21.12 42.99 -22.26
N ARG A 1040 21.19 42.66 -20.95
CA ARG A 1040 20.69 43.40 -19.77
C ARG A 1040 19.19 43.70 -19.57
N ALA A 1041 18.86 43.55 -18.29
CA ALA A 1041 17.95 44.35 -17.46
C ALA A 1041 16.51 43.86 -17.24
N SER A 1042 16.25 43.59 -15.96
CA SER A 1042 15.01 43.85 -15.21
C SER A 1042 13.68 43.21 -15.67
N ARG A 1043 13.09 42.44 -14.74
CA ARG A 1043 11.63 42.26 -14.50
C ARG A 1043 10.85 41.63 -15.69
N ILE A 1044 10.03 40.60 -15.50
CA ILE A 1044 9.16 40.27 -14.35
C ILE A 1044 9.22 38.77 -14.06
#